data_AF-A0A6P2LI22-F1
#
_entry.id   AF-A0A6P2LI22-F1
#
_cell.length_a   1.000
_cell.length_b   1.000
_cell.length_c   1.000
_cell.angle_alpha   90.00
_cell.angle_beta   90.00
_cell.angle_gamma   90.00
#
_symmetry.space_group_name_H-M   'P 1'
#
loop_
_entity.id
_entity.type
_entity.pdbx_description
1 polymer ?
#
loop_
_entity_poly.entity_id
_entity_poly.type
_entity_poly.pdbx_seq_one_letter_code
_entity_poly.pdbx_strand_id
1 'polypeptide(L)'
;MRHFLLGWLLAAVVSAAHAAMPAPAAASAASGTAPALTPQQAQQALNVLENPRDRAQVETTLRAIAAVGALAAPAVPASDAAAASGASAAAAPAALTSNGLASMLVRQGSRWTTEIGDALKESLRSLLDVGSVGSWWHDRLVRADARADLAHALWIIIAVLVPALLVEWFAKRLLRRALAAVAARRADTSRRTAPESVTVESATPDDDDAPPDTPDAAPASSEGRGHARRHTTLLYRMPRALVSLALRAVPLLVFVGVASLTMSAIGDAGGPIESALEALIDIYVICRLVTIVSRLCFQPDARQLRLLHISDAWADFAQRSIARIAIVVGACTAAVEVAANFGLSDAGHLALLKAVALVGHLMVSALILQCRRPVAARIRAAGEDRPSFAMIGNALADAWAPVSVFIVMALWFVWALDVHNGYRVLITLGGRSIAVMIGMRMVSIVVFGALARLFQGRDEDRTLVHAHAYRYYPLLRQILSGAIGIVTVALLLQIWGVPIFRAFETGTIGHRLASALVTIAIAAIVALIVWEAANIAIERRLQRWTREGNLMRAARLRTLLPMLRSLLFVMIALVVVLTGLSQLGVNVGPLLAGASIFGVALGFGSQKLVQDFITGIFLLMENAMQVGDWVTLAGVSGTVEYLSIRTVRLRAGDGSLYTIPFSSVTTVNNTNRGLGNAAVKISIAYGEDIDRAIATLKEIGAALRDDPKYRDGILSDFSYWGIDQVDGATLALAGQMQCTDSTRWSVQREFNRRIAETFRERGIRIANPQRSVVAYADGSRPVVDGENDSNGNNGHAVEATARPPSPAEPARKPN
;
A
#
# COMPACT_ATOMS: atom_id res chain seq x y z
N MET A 1 44.29 -1.71 -11.15
CA MET A 1 42.83 -1.97 -11.31
C MET A 1 42.37 -2.20 -12.76
N ARG A 2 43.08 -1.75 -13.81
CA ARG A 2 42.70 -2.01 -15.22
C ARG A 2 43.01 -3.43 -15.74
N HIS A 3 44.07 -4.09 -15.25
CA HIS A 3 44.42 -5.45 -15.69
C HIS A 3 43.59 -6.57 -15.01
N PHE A 4 42.93 -6.28 -13.89
CA PHE A 4 42.03 -7.22 -13.21
C PHE A 4 40.62 -7.25 -13.86
N LEU A 5 40.21 -6.15 -14.49
CA LEU A 5 38.96 -6.05 -15.26
C LEU A 5 39.07 -6.72 -16.64
N LEU A 6 40.26 -6.71 -17.26
CA LEU A 6 40.52 -7.38 -18.54
C LEU A 6 40.56 -8.92 -18.40
N GLY A 7 41.07 -9.45 -17.28
CA GLY A 7 41.03 -10.88 -16.99
C GLY A 7 39.62 -11.42 -16.71
N TRP A 8 38.73 -10.59 -16.12
CA TRP A 8 37.34 -10.96 -15.85
C TRP A 8 36.46 -10.88 -17.11
N LEU A 9 36.73 -9.92 -18.00
CA LEU A 9 36.09 -9.82 -19.32
C LEU A 9 36.52 -10.95 -20.27
N LEU A 10 37.78 -11.41 -20.22
CA LEU A 10 38.23 -12.57 -21.00
C LEU A 10 37.63 -13.90 -20.48
N ALA A 11 37.41 -14.04 -19.17
CA ALA A 11 36.73 -15.21 -18.60
C ALA A 11 35.22 -15.25 -18.93
N ALA A 12 34.58 -14.08 -19.07
CA ALA A 12 33.19 -13.96 -19.52
C ALA A 12 33.03 -14.28 -21.02
N VAL A 13 34.03 -13.96 -21.86
CA VAL A 13 34.03 -14.31 -23.29
C VAL A 13 34.34 -15.79 -23.52
N VAL A 14 35.19 -16.42 -22.69
CA VAL A 14 35.46 -17.87 -22.78
C VAL A 14 34.28 -18.71 -22.23
N SER A 15 33.52 -18.20 -21.26
CA SER A 15 32.27 -18.86 -20.81
C SER A 15 31.08 -18.66 -21.78
N ALA A 16 31.15 -17.65 -22.66
CA ALA A 16 30.21 -17.49 -23.77
C ALA A 16 30.60 -18.29 -25.02
N ALA A 17 31.86 -18.75 -25.12
CA ALA A 17 32.38 -19.53 -26.25
C ALA A 17 32.22 -21.06 -26.08
N HIS A 18 31.84 -21.56 -24.90
CA HIS A 18 31.49 -22.98 -24.69
C HIS A 18 29.98 -23.28 -24.78
N ALA A 19 29.19 -22.31 -25.26
CA ALA A 19 27.77 -22.46 -25.61
C ALA A 19 27.53 -22.48 -27.13
N ALA A 20 28.56 -22.78 -27.93
CA ALA A 20 28.46 -22.91 -29.38
C ALA A 20 29.07 -24.24 -29.84
N MET A 21 28.28 -25.31 -29.75
CA MET A 21 28.41 -26.49 -30.61
C MET A 21 27.23 -26.51 -31.60
N PRO A 22 27.43 -27.03 -32.82
CA PRO A 22 26.55 -26.77 -33.94
C PRO A 22 25.16 -27.37 -33.71
N ALA A 23 24.15 -26.55 -33.99
CA ALA A 23 22.79 -27.01 -34.16
C ALA A 23 22.74 -28.11 -35.23
N PRO A 24 22.09 -29.26 -35.00
CA PRO A 24 21.62 -30.06 -36.11
C PRO A 24 20.62 -29.20 -36.90
N ALA A 25 20.69 -29.31 -38.22
CA ALA A 25 20.00 -28.48 -39.19
C ALA A 25 18.53 -28.20 -38.83
N ALA A 26 18.13 -26.95 -39.07
CA ALA A 26 16.76 -26.49 -39.00
C ALA A 26 15.82 -27.38 -39.82
N ALA A 27 15.02 -28.20 -39.15
CA ALA A 27 13.69 -28.52 -39.62
C ALA A 27 12.74 -27.44 -39.08
N SER A 28 12.13 -26.72 -40.02
CA SER A 28 11.14 -25.66 -39.81
C SER A 28 10.17 -25.96 -38.68
N ALA A 29 9.96 -24.96 -37.80
CA ALA A 29 8.84 -24.93 -36.88
C ALA A 29 7.53 -24.89 -37.68
N ALA A 30 6.85 -26.03 -37.78
CA ALA A 30 5.43 -26.05 -38.06
C ALA A 30 4.69 -25.79 -36.74
N SER A 31 3.89 -24.73 -36.78
CA SER A 31 2.83 -24.36 -35.85
C SER A 31 2.11 -25.58 -35.26
N GLY A 32 1.74 -25.50 -33.98
CA GLY A 32 0.80 -26.44 -33.38
C GLY A 32 -0.57 -26.33 -34.06
N THR A 33 -0.80 -27.18 -35.05
CA THR A 33 -2.13 -27.65 -35.43
C THR A 33 -2.31 -29.03 -34.81
N ALA A 34 -3.50 -29.29 -34.26
CA ALA A 34 -3.93 -30.65 -33.92
C ALA A 34 -3.56 -31.59 -35.07
N PRO A 35 -3.15 -32.85 -34.82
CA PRO A 35 -2.72 -33.74 -35.90
C PRO A 35 -3.88 -33.88 -36.88
N ALA A 36 -3.78 -33.22 -38.03
CA ALA A 36 -4.76 -33.30 -39.08
C ALA A 36 -4.64 -34.71 -39.67
N LEU A 37 -5.66 -35.54 -39.43
CA LEU A 37 -5.77 -36.86 -40.05
C LEU A 37 -5.58 -36.71 -41.56
N THR A 38 -4.62 -37.41 -42.15
CA THR A 38 -4.48 -37.40 -43.61
C THR A 38 -5.75 -37.99 -44.24
N PRO A 39 -6.13 -37.63 -45.48
CA PRO A 39 -7.29 -38.20 -46.15
C PRO A 39 -7.27 -39.74 -46.15
N GLN A 40 -6.09 -40.35 -46.30
CA GLN A 40 -5.90 -41.80 -46.17
C GLN A 40 -6.14 -42.31 -44.74
N GLN A 41 -5.64 -41.62 -43.71
CA GLN A 41 -5.88 -41.99 -42.31
C GLN A 41 -7.35 -41.84 -41.91
N ALA A 42 -8.04 -40.82 -42.43
CA ALA A 42 -9.48 -40.66 -42.26
C ALA A 42 -10.27 -41.76 -42.98
N GLN A 43 -9.88 -42.13 -44.21
CA GLN A 43 -10.48 -43.24 -44.97
C GLN A 43 -10.26 -44.59 -44.28
N GLN A 44 -9.09 -44.79 -43.69
CA GLN A 44 -8.73 -46.03 -43.00
C GLN A 44 -9.46 -46.14 -41.65
N ALA A 45 -9.60 -45.02 -40.93
CA ALA A 45 -10.47 -44.96 -39.75
C ALA A 45 -11.95 -45.18 -40.11
N LEU A 46 -12.41 -44.64 -41.24
CA LEU A 46 -13.77 -44.85 -41.73
C LEU A 46 -14.01 -46.32 -42.13
N ASN A 47 -13.08 -46.97 -42.83
CA ASN A 47 -13.17 -48.39 -43.18
C ASN A 47 -13.21 -49.31 -41.95
N VAL A 48 -12.46 -48.99 -40.89
CA VAL A 48 -12.49 -49.72 -39.62
C VAL A 48 -13.82 -49.53 -38.88
N LEU A 49 -14.46 -48.37 -39.04
CA LEU A 49 -15.78 -48.08 -38.45
C LEU A 49 -16.95 -48.63 -39.27
N GLU A 50 -16.80 -48.76 -40.59
CA GLU A 50 -17.80 -49.34 -41.51
C GLU A 50 -17.80 -50.88 -41.49
N ASN A 51 -16.65 -51.52 -41.27
CA ASN A 51 -16.57 -52.97 -41.16
C ASN A 51 -17.11 -53.46 -39.80
N PRO A 52 -18.23 -54.22 -39.75
CA PRO A 52 -18.87 -54.59 -38.48
C PRO A 52 -18.01 -55.49 -37.58
N ARG A 53 -17.04 -56.24 -38.14
CA ARG A 53 -16.12 -57.07 -37.34
C ARG A 53 -15.03 -56.24 -36.66
N ASP A 54 -14.45 -55.29 -37.38
CA ASP A 54 -13.36 -54.45 -36.86
C ASP A 54 -13.88 -53.46 -35.80
N ARG A 55 -15.07 -52.91 -36.02
CA ARG A 55 -15.78 -52.08 -35.02
C ARG A 55 -16.02 -52.82 -33.71
N ALA A 56 -16.46 -54.09 -33.77
CA ALA A 56 -16.68 -54.91 -32.58
C ALA A 56 -15.38 -55.20 -31.82
N GLN A 57 -14.26 -55.35 -32.53
CA GLN A 57 -12.94 -55.59 -31.94
C GLN A 57 -12.39 -54.33 -31.24
N VAL A 58 -12.58 -53.15 -31.84
CA VAL A 58 -12.24 -51.86 -31.23
C VAL A 58 -13.12 -51.60 -30.00
N GLU A 59 -14.43 -51.86 -30.07
CA GLU A 59 -15.35 -51.74 -28.94
C GLU A 59 -14.96 -52.67 -27.78
N THR A 60 -14.60 -53.92 -28.09
CA THR A 60 -14.15 -54.90 -27.09
C THR A 60 -12.84 -54.47 -26.43
N THR A 61 -11.92 -53.92 -27.21
CA THR A 61 -10.62 -53.42 -26.71
C THR A 61 -10.82 -52.19 -25.82
N LEU A 62 -11.69 -51.26 -26.23
CA LEU A 62 -12.04 -50.08 -25.43
C LEU A 62 -12.82 -50.46 -24.16
N ARG A 63 -13.72 -51.44 -24.22
CA ARG A 63 -14.37 -52.02 -23.03
C ARG A 63 -13.37 -52.71 -22.10
N ALA A 64 -12.40 -53.45 -22.64
CA ALA A 64 -11.35 -54.08 -21.84
C ALA A 64 -10.48 -53.04 -21.14
N ILE A 65 -10.09 -51.95 -21.84
CA ILE A 65 -9.32 -50.84 -21.25
C ILE A 65 -10.15 -50.09 -20.21
N ALA A 66 -11.44 -49.84 -20.47
CA ALA A 66 -12.35 -49.20 -19.52
C ALA A 66 -12.59 -50.09 -18.29
N ALA A 67 -12.69 -51.40 -18.46
CA ALA A 67 -12.82 -52.37 -17.38
C ALA A 67 -11.54 -52.45 -16.53
N VAL A 68 -10.36 -52.40 -17.16
CA VAL A 68 -9.06 -52.32 -16.46
C VAL A 68 -8.92 -51.01 -15.69
N GLY A 69 -9.43 -49.89 -16.22
CA GLY A 69 -9.51 -48.60 -15.52
C GLY A 69 -10.47 -48.61 -14.32
N ALA A 70 -11.54 -49.40 -14.38
CA ALA A 70 -12.49 -49.58 -13.27
C ALA A 70 -11.97 -50.55 -12.18
N LEU A 71 -11.08 -51.48 -12.52
CA LEU A 71 -10.48 -52.46 -11.60
C LEU A 71 -9.34 -51.91 -10.72
N ALA A 72 -8.94 -50.64 -10.90
CA ALA A 72 -7.84 -50.01 -10.16
C ALA A 72 -8.25 -49.28 -8.86
N ALA A 73 -9.51 -49.42 -8.41
CA ALA A 73 -9.98 -48.91 -7.12
C ALA A 73 -10.27 -50.08 -6.15
N PRO A 74 -9.74 -50.08 -4.91
CA PRO A 74 -10.04 -51.14 -3.95
C PRO A 74 -11.44 -50.95 -3.35
N ALA A 75 -12.21 -52.04 -3.27
CA ALA A 75 -13.51 -52.12 -2.61
C ALA A 75 -13.41 -52.91 -1.29
N VAL A 76 -14.15 -52.48 -0.27
CA VAL A 76 -14.56 -53.22 0.94
C VAL A 76 -16.09 -53.07 1.05
N PRO A 77 -16.86 -54.09 1.50
CA PRO A 77 -18.20 -54.35 0.98
C PRO A 77 -19.35 -53.67 1.73
N ALA A 78 -20.52 -53.73 1.09
CA ALA A 78 -21.77 -53.08 1.45
C ALA A 78 -22.59 -53.81 2.53
N SER A 79 -23.45 -53.05 3.22
CA SER A 79 -24.76 -53.52 3.66
C SER A 79 -25.84 -52.47 3.37
N ASP A 80 -26.97 -52.96 2.89
CA ASP A 80 -28.17 -52.29 2.42
C ASP A 80 -28.82 -51.29 3.40
N ALA A 81 -29.50 -50.27 2.86
CA ALA A 81 -30.97 -50.17 2.89
C ALA A 81 -31.47 -48.75 2.50
N ALA A 82 -32.27 -48.74 1.43
CA ALA A 82 -33.54 -48.05 1.22
C ALA A 82 -33.80 -46.60 1.71
N ALA A 83 -34.13 -45.76 0.72
CA ALA A 83 -35.29 -44.86 0.63
C ALA A 83 -35.54 -43.79 1.73
N ALA A 84 -35.51 -42.52 1.32
CA ALA A 84 -36.70 -41.64 1.21
C ALA A 84 -36.33 -40.15 1.08
N SER A 85 -36.97 -39.50 0.11
CA SER A 85 -37.45 -38.10 0.08
C SER A 85 -36.65 -36.95 0.71
N GLY A 86 -36.47 -35.88 -0.08
CA GLY A 86 -36.79 -34.53 0.39
C GLY A 86 -35.75 -33.44 0.18
N ALA A 87 -35.98 -32.61 -0.85
CA ALA A 87 -35.79 -31.17 -0.88
C ALA A 87 -34.38 -30.52 -0.79
N SER A 88 -34.04 -29.88 -1.91
CA SER A 88 -33.59 -28.48 -2.05
C SER A 88 -32.18 -28.04 -1.65
N ALA A 89 -31.55 -27.38 -2.64
CA ALA A 89 -30.56 -26.30 -2.57
C ALA A 89 -29.14 -26.64 -2.08
N ALA A 90 -28.19 -26.64 -3.02
CA ALA A 90 -27.27 -25.51 -3.19
C ALA A 90 -26.25 -25.83 -4.30
N ALA A 91 -25.82 -24.76 -4.97
CA ALA A 91 -24.90 -24.74 -6.09
C ALA A 91 -23.64 -25.60 -5.90
N ALA A 92 -23.29 -26.31 -6.97
CA ALA A 92 -21.97 -26.89 -7.16
C ALA A 92 -20.88 -25.80 -7.20
N PRO A 93 -19.65 -26.09 -6.73
CA PRO A 93 -18.45 -25.61 -7.38
C PRO A 93 -17.98 -26.70 -8.34
N ALA A 94 -18.23 -26.50 -9.62
CA ALA A 94 -17.48 -27.19 -10.66
C ALA A 94 -16.03 -26.68 -10.66
N ALA A 95 -15.10 -27.61 -10.94
CA ALA A 95 -13.70 -27.40 -11.31
C ALA A 95 -12.66 -27.22 -10.20
N LEU A 96 -12.58 -28.18 -9.27
CA LEU A 96 -11.27 -28.66 -8.79
C LEU A 96 -10.68 -29.57 -9.89
N THR A 97 -9.93 -28.96 -10.80
CA THR A 97 -9.25 -29.65 -11.89
C THR A 97 -8.22 -30.66 -11.34
N SER A 98 -8.14 -31.81 -12.00
CA SER A 98 -7.25 -32.95 -11.73
C SER A 98 -5.73 -32.65 -11.84
N ASN A 99 -5.34 -31.39 -11.98
CA ASN A 99 -3.97 -30.88 -12.04
C ASN A 99 -3.70 -29.77 -11.00
N GLY A 100 -4.46 -29.73 -9.90
CA GLY A 100 -4.18 -28.82 -8.79
C GLY A 100 -2.84 -29.11 -8.11
N LEU A 101 -2.27 -28.07 -7.48
CA LEU A 101 -1.03 -28.14 -6.68
C LEU A 101 -1.06 -29.31 -5.68
N ALA A 102 -2.24 -29.66 -5.16
CA ALA A 102 -2.47 -30.85 -4.35
C ALA A 102 -2.20 -32.18 -5.08
N SER A 103 -2.67 -32.36 -6.33
CA SER A 103 -2.41 -33.60 -7.10
C SER A 103 -0.96 -33.70 -7.57
N MET A 104 -0.26 -32.56 -7.68
CA MET A 104 1.17 -32.50 -7.96
C MET A 104 2.00 -32.80 -6.72
N LEU A 105 1.65 -32.25 -5.56
CA LEU A 105 2.27 -32.59 -4.27
C LEU A 105 2.06 -34.06 -3.91
N VAL A 106 0.89 -34.63 -4.19
CA VAL A 106 0.60 -36.05 -3.94
C VAL A 106 1.41 -36.96 -4.85
N ARG A 107 1.53 -36.66 -6.15
CA ARG A 107 2.37 -37.44 -7.08
C ARG A 107 3.85 -37.31 -6.81
N GLN A 108 4.30 -36.13 -6.39
CA GLN A 108 5.69 -35.92 -5.99
C GLN A 108 5.98 -36.61 -4.66
N GLY A 109 5.04 -36.58 -3.72
CA GLY A 109 5.08 -37.33 -2.48
C GLY A 109 5.14 -38.84 -2.70
N SER A 110 4.32 -39.38 -3.61
CA SER A 110 4.27 -40.83 -3.87
C SER A 110 5.58 -41.36 -4.46
N ARG A 111 6.22 -40.62 -5.38
CA ARG A 111 7.55 -40.98 -5.92
C ARG A 111 8.64 -40.93 -4.84
N TRP A 112 8.60 -39.90 -4.00
CA TRP A 112 9.49 -39.81 -2.83
C TRP A 112 9.30 -41.01 -1.90
N THR A 113 8.05 -41.43 -1.63
CA THR A 113 7.81 -42.55 -0.71
C THR A 113 8.36 -43.88 -1.21
N THR A 114 8.31 -44.15 -2.53
CA THR A 114 8.83 -45.38 -3.10
C THR A 114 10.36 -45.39 -3.15
N GLU A 115 10.98 -44.29 -3.58
CA GLU A 115 12.46 -44.18 -3.64
C GLU A 115 13.09 -44.21 -2.24
N ILE A 116 12.46 -43.53 -1.27
CA ILE A 116 12.90 -43.57 0.13
C ILE A 116 12.70 -44.97 0.72
N GLY A 117 11.60 -45.65 0.40
CA GLY A 117 11.29 -46.98 0.93
C GLY A 117 12.33 -48.03 0.53
N ASP A 118 12.78 -48.02 -0.72
CA ASP A 118 13.77 -48.98 -1.22
C ASP A 118 15.18 -48.63 -0.73
N ALA A 119 15.57 -47.34 -0.74
CA ALA A 119 16.83 -46.88 -0.16
C ALA A 119 16.91 -47.16 1.36
N LEU A 120 15.79 -47.03 2.07
CA LEU A 120 15.68 -47.34 3.50
C LEU A 120 15.91 -48.83 3.77
N LYS A 121 15.34 -49.74 2.96
CA LYS A 121 15.56 -51.19 3.11
C LYS A 121 17.01 -51.59 2.88
N GLU A 122 17.65 -51.02 1.87
CA GLU A 122 19.04 -51.33 1.52
C GLU A 122 20.03 -50.76 2.55
N SER A 123 19.79 -49.53 2.99
CA SER A 123 20.56 -48.90 4.08
C SER A 123 20.35 -49.59 5.43
N LEU A 124 19.11 -50.02 5.77
CA LEU A 124 18.85 -50.81 6.96
C LEU A 124 19.59 -52.14 6.95
N ARG A 125 19.67 -52.83 5.80
CA ARG A 125 20.47 -54.06 5.67
C ARG A 125 21.96 -53.80 5.89
N SER A 126 22.49 -52.69 5.38
CA SER A 126 23.88 -52.27 5.61
C SER A 126 24.14 -51.88 7.07
N LEU A 127 23.23 -51.15 7.72
CA LEU A 127 23.36 -50.70 9.11
C LEU A 127 23.15 -51.83 10.14
N LEU A 128 22.37 -52.85 9.79
CA LEU A 128 22.06 -53.99 10.65
C LEU A 128 22.99 -55.20 10.45
N ASP A 129 24.01 -55.11 9.58
CA ASP A 129 25.07 -56.11 9.45
C ASP A 129 26.07 -56.08 10.63
N VAL A 130 25.55 -56.11 11.85
CA VAL A 130 26.31 -56.17 13.10
C VAL A 130 27.05 -57.51 13.22
N GLY A 131 26.58 -58.52 12.48
CA GLY A 131 27.19 -59.86 12.44
C GLY A 131 28.61 -59.84 11.87
N SER A 132 28.91 -59.01 10.87
CA SER A 132 30.26 -58.90 10.29
C SER A 132 31.25 -58.17 11.18
N VAL A 133 30.80 -57.12 11.90
CA VAL A 133 31.63 -56.43 12.90
C VAL A 133 31.90 -57.34 14.11
N GLY A 134 30.88 -58.06 14.58
CA GLY A 134 31.00 -59.00 15.68
C GLY A 134 31.88 -60.21 15.36
N SER A 135 31.79 -60.74 14.14
CA SER A 135 32.63 -61.85 13.70
C SER A 135 34.08 -61.42 13.52
N TRP A 136 34.36 -60.23 12.95
CA TRP A 136 35.71 -59.67 12.89
C TRP A 136 36.32 -59.51 14.29
N TRP A 137 35.56 -58.97 15.25
CA TRP A 137 36.03 -58.79 16.63
C TRP A 137 36.33 -60.13 17.31
N HIS A 138 35.44 -61.10 17.18
CA HIS A 138 35.64 -62.45 17.71
C HIS A 138 36.86 -63.13 17.10
N ASP A 139 36.99 -63.04 15.78
CA ASP A 139 38.06 -63.66 15.01
C ASP A 139 39.45 -63.05 15.33
N ARG A 140 39.51 -61.72 15.46
CA ARG A 140 40.72 -60.99 15.83
C ARG A 140 41.15 -61.22 17.27
N LEU A 141 40.22 -61.48 18.20
CA LEU A 141 40.53 -61.75 19.60
C LEU A 141 40.82 -63.23 19.90
N VAL A 142 40.28 -64.15 19.11
CA VAL A 142 40.45 -65.60 19.35
C VAL A 142 41.70 -66.13 18.67
N ARG A 143 42.06 -65.71 17.44
CA ARG A 143 43.29 -66.17 16.77
C ARG A 143 44.54 -65.55 17.40
N ALA A 144 45.57 -66.35 17.68
CA ALA A 144 46.82 -65.87 18.29
C ALA A 144 47.63 -65.00 17.32
N ASP A 145 47.73 -65.41 16.05
CA ASP A 145 48.50 -64.70 15.01
C ASP A 145 47.90 -63.32 14.71
N ALA A 146 46.58 -63.25 14.59
CA ALA A 146 45.86 -61.99 14.35
C ALA A 146 46.02 -60.97 15.50
N ARG A 147 46.15 -61.46 16.75
CA ARG A 147 46.45 -60.62 17.93
C ARG A 147 47.88 -60.11 17.90
N ALA A 148 48.85 -60.95 17.51
CA ALA A 148 50.25 -60.58 17.39
C ALA A 148 50.44 -59.50 16.30
N ASP A 149 49.80 -59.66 15.14
CA ASP A 149 49.83 -58.67 14.05
C ASP A 149 49.21 -57.34 14.46
N LEU A 150 48.09 -57.36 15.19
CA LEU A 150 47.44 -56.14 15.69
C LEU A 150 48.29 -55.45 16.76
N ALA A 151 48.91 -56.22 17.66
CA ALA A 151 49.81 -55.68 18.68
C ALA A 151 51.08 -55.07 18.04
N HIS A 152 51.62 -55.71 17.01
CA HIS A 152 52.78 -55.21 16.25
C HIS A 152 52.44 -53.91 15.50
N ALA A 153 51.30 -53.88 14.79
CA ALA A 153 50.82 -52.68 14.13
C ALA A 153 50.53 -51.55 15.10
N LEU A 154 49.88 -51.83 16.24
CA LEU A 154 49.63 -50.84 17.29
C LEU A 154 50.94 -50.27 17.82
N TRP A 155 51.97 -51.09 17.99
CA TRP A 155 53.28 -50.64 18.44
C TRP A 155 53.95 -49.70 17.42
N ILE A 156 53.87 -50.02 16.12
CA ILE A 156 54.38 -49.16 15.05
C ILE A 156 53.61 -47.83 14.99
N ILE A 157 52.28 -47.87 15.09
CA ILE A 157 51.43 -46.67 15.14
C ILE A 157 51.82 -45.78 16.32
N ILE A 158 52.05 -46.38 17.50
CA ILE A 158 52.52 -45.65 18.69
C ILE A 158 53.93 -45.08 18.47
N ALA A 159 54.84 -45.86 17.87
CA ALA A 159 56.21 -45.45 17.60
C ALA A 159 56.31 -44.26 16.61
N VAL A 160 55.37 -44.13 15.68
CA VAL A 160 55.26 -42.98 14.75
C VAL A 160 54.56 -41.79 15.39
N LEU A 161 53.39 -42.01 16.01
CA LEU A 161 52.54 -40.91 16.48
C LEU A 161 53.03 -40.27 17.79
N VAL A 162 53.61 -41.03 18.73
CA VAL A 162 54.03 -40.48 20.03
C VAL A 162 55.17 -39.46 19.88
N PRO A 163 56.25 -39.71 19.12
CA PRO A 163 57.27 -38.70 18.87
C PRO A 163 56.70 -37.46 18.17
N ALA A 164 55.85 -37.63 17.16
CA ALA A 164 55.22 -36.52 16.46
C ALA A 164 54.36 -35.64 17.40
N LEU A 165 53.56 -36.27 18.27
CA LEU A 165 52.74 -35.56 19.27
C LEU A 165 53.59 -34.87 20.35
N LEU A 166 54.71 -35.47 20.78
CA LEU A 166 55.63 -34.87 21.76
C LEU A 166 56.32 -33.63 21.18
N VAL A 167 56.81 -33.71 19.93
CA VAL A 167 57.44 -32.57 19.26
C VAL A 167 56.40 -31.47 18.99
N GLU A 168 55.18 -31.83 18.59
CA GLU A 168 54.09 -30.85 18.46
C GLU A 168 53.76 -30.19 19.80
N TRP A 169 53.71 -30.94 20.91
CA TRP A 169 53.46 -30.40 22.24
C TRP A 169 54.55 -29.41 22.66
N PHE A 170 55.81 -29.72 22.36
CA PHE A 170 56.95 -28.85 22.62
C PHE A 170 56.88 -27.57 21.77
N ALA A 171 56.60 -27.69 20.46
CA ALA A 171 56.35 -26.56 19.58
C ALA A 171 55.20 -25.68 20.10
N LYS A 172 54.07 -26.26 20.51
CA LYS A 172 52.96 -25.53 21.16
C LYS A 172 53.41 -24.81 22.43
N ARG A 173 54.29 -25.40 23.24
CA ARG A 173 54.80 -24.80 24.48
C ARG A 173 55.74 -23.63 24.21
N LEU A 174 56.61 -23.73 23.20
CA LEU A 174 57.48 -22.64 22.75
C LEU A 174 56.67 -21.46 22.19
N LEU A 175 55.72 -21.73 21.30
CA LEU A 175 54.90 -20.68 20.67
C LEU A 175 53.87 -20.05 21.61
N ARG A 176 53.55 -20.67 22.77
CA ARG A 176 52.64 -20.10 23.77
C ARG A 176 53.08 -18.72 24.25
N ARG A 177 54.38 -18.51 24.46
CA ARG A 177 54.93 -17.20 24.89
C ARG A 177 54.80 -16.14 23.80
N ALA A 178 55.07 -16.50 22.54
CA ALA A 178 54.92 -15.60 21.40
C ALA A 178 53.46 -15.20 21.16
N LEU A 179 52.54 -16.16 21.22
CA LEU A 179 51.10 -15.92 21.08
C LEU A 179 50.54 -15.04 22.22
N ALA A 180 51.00 -15.24 23.46
CA ALA A 180 50.62 -14.40 24.60
C ALA A 180 51.17 -12.96 24.46
N ALA A 181 52.40 -12.80 23.98
CA ALA A 181 53.00 -11.48 23.74
C ALA A 181 52.26 -10.68 22.64
N VAL A 182 51.81 -11.36 21.57
CA VAL A 182 51.00 -10.75 20.51
C VAL A 182 49.62 -10.33 21.02
N ALA A 183 49.03 -11.07 21.95
CA ALA A 183 47.78 -10.71 22.60
C ALA A 183 47.94 -9.52 23.58
N ALA A 184 49.01 -9.51 24.39
CA ALA A 184 49.27 -8.50 25.42
C ALA A 184 49.61 -7.11 24.85
N ARG A 185 50.42 -7.02 23.78
CA ARG A 185 50.78 -5.74 23.11
C ARG A 185 49.56 -4.96 22.57
N ARG A 186 48.40 -5.62 22.45
CA ARG A 186 47.16 -5.01 21.94
C ARG A 186 46.26 -4.46 23.05
N ALA A 187 46.23 -5.11 24.21
CA ALA A 187 45.53 -4.58 25.38
C ALA A 187 46.00 -3.16 25.71
N ASP A 188 47.31 -2.92 25.56
CA ASP A 188 47.95 -1.65 25.84
C ASP A 188 47.68 -0.58 24.75
N THR A 189 47.75 -0.96 23.46
CA THR A 189 47.47 -0.05 22.33
C THR A 189 46.00 0.40 22.29
N SER A 190 45.05 -0.48 22.65
CA SER A 190 43.63 -0.14 22.72
C SER A 190 43.28 0.70 23.96
N ARG A 191 43.99 0.53 25.07
CA ARG A 191 43.85 1.39 26.26
C ARG A 191 44.33 2.82 25.97
N ARG A 192 45.32 2.99 25.09
CA ARG A 192 45.79 4.30 24.59
C ARG A 192 44.89 4.96 23.53
N THR A 193 43.93 4.24 22.94
CA THR A 193 43.04 4.76 21.88
C THR A 193 41.57 4.83 22.28
N ALA A 194 41.22 4.46 23.52
CA ALA A 194 39.93 4.77 24.10
C ALA A 194 39.97 6.22 24.63
N PRO A 195 39.01 7.10 24.27
CA PRO A 195 38.91 8.40 24.90
C PRO A 195 38.61 8.21 26.39
N GLU A 196 39.29 9.00 27.20
CA GLU A 196 39.15 9.11 28.65
C GLU A 196 37.66 9.19 29.01
N SER A 197 37.13 8.12 29.58
CA SER A 197 35.78 8.13 30.13
C SER A 197 35.82 9.04 31.36
N VAL A 198 35.27 10.24 31.21
CA VAL A 198 34.96 11.16 32.29
C VAL A 198 34.35 10.35 33.44
N THR A 199 35.07 10.31 34.56
CA THR A 199 34.56 9.90 35.86
C THR A 199 33.36 10.77 36.18
N VAL A 200 32.16 10.20 36.12
CA VAL A 200 30.97 10.79 36.72
C VAL A 200 31.14 10.62 38.23
N GLU A 201 31.72 11.64 38.83
CA GLU A 201 31.70 11.85 40.27
C GLU A 201 30.34 12.41 40.70
N SER A 202 30.00 12.08 41.93
CA SER A 202 28.78 12.31 42.69
C SER A 202 27.96 13.58 42.43
N ALA A 203 26.65 13.39 42.56
CA ALA A 203 25.59 14.37 42.56
C ALA A 203 25.76 15.57 43.52
N THR A 204 25.31 16.73 43.06
CA THR A 204 24.71 17.82 43.85
C THR A 204 23.58 18.46 43.03
N PRO A 205 22.40 18.74 43.62
CA PRO A 205 21.33 19.50 42.96
C PRO A 205 21.43 20.98 43.34
N ASP A 206 21.44 21.88 42.36
CA ASP A 206 20.87 23.24 42.40
C ASP A 206 21.34 24.01 41.15
N ASP A 207 20.40 24.36 40.28
CA ASP A 207 20.06 25.75 39.94
C ASP A 207 19.12 25.79 38.71
N ASP A 208 17.99 26.44 38.93
CA ASP A 208 17.03 26.91 37.93
C ASP A 208 17.65 28.02 37.08
N ASP A 209 17.73 27.83 35.75
CA ASP A 209 17.39 28.83 34.70
C ASP A 209 17.94 28.41 33.33
N ALA A 210 17.06 27.94 32.42
CA ALA A 210 17.25 28.04 30.96
C ALA A 210 15.93 27.80 30.20
N PRO A 211 15.63 28.57 29.13
CA PRO A 211 14.29 28.68 28.53
C PRO A 211 13.93 27.50 27.60
N PRO A 212 12.63 27.23 27.37
CA PRO A 212 12.18 26.18 26.46
C PRO A 212 12.13 26.71 25.02
N ASP A 213 12.75 26.01 24.08
CA ASP A 213 12.21 25.74 22.73
C ASP A 213 13.30 25.25 21.76
N THR A 214 13.23 23.98 21.37
CA THR A 214 13.49 23.51 20.00
C THR A 214 13.14 22.01 19.91
N PRO A 215 12.00 21.63 19.33
CA PRO A 215 11.71 20.25 18.98
C PRO A 215 12.04 20.03 17.50
N ASP A 216 13.27 19.65 17.17
CA ASP A 216 13.56 18.78 16.01
C ASP A 216 15.06 18.57 15.78
N ALA A 217 15.55 17.38 16.12
CA ALA A 217 16.68 16.76 15.43
C ALA A 217 16.54 15.23 15.55
N ALA A 218 15.97 14.64 14.51
CA ALA A 218 15.73 13.20 14.39
C ALA A 218 17.00 12.33 14.62
N PRO A 219 16.86 11.11 15.17
CA PRO A 219 17.99 10.21 15.47
C PRO A 219 18.64 9.53 14.25
N ALA A 220 18.27 9.91 13.02
CA ALA A 220 18.60 9.18 11.79
C ALA A 220 20.05 9.33 11.27
N SER A 221 20.86 10.23 11.85
CA SER A 221 22.27 10.44 11.42
C SER A 221 23.32 9.68 12.24
N SER A 222 22.90 8.94 13.28
CA SER A 222 23.78 8.15 14.15
C SER A 222 24.04 6.73 13.62
N GLU A 223 23.04 6.09 13.02
CA GLU A 223 23.15 4.69 12.57
C GLU A 223 23.98 4.52 11.28
N GLY A 224 23.86 5.46 10.33
CA GLY A 224 24.58 5.42 9.05
C GLY A 224 26.09 5.62 9.21
N ARG A 225 26.50 6.52 10.11
CA ARG A 225 27.90 6.73 10.49
C ARG A 225 28.47 5.53 11.26
N GLY A 226 27.64 4.83 12.03
CA GLY A 226 28.01 3.59 12.73
C GLY A 226 28.34 2.44 11.77
N HIS A 227 27.58 2.26 10.70
CA HIS A 227 27.81 1.19 9.72
C HIS A 227 29.08 1.41 8.88
N ALA A 228 29.34 2.64 8.42
CA ALA A 228 30.56 2.98 7.68
C ALA A 228 31.85 2.83 8.53
N ARG A 229 31.80 3.18 9.83
CA ARG A 229 32.92 2.94 10.78
C ARG A 229 33.14 1.45 11.10
N ARG A 230 32.10 0.62 11.06
CA ARG A 230 32.22 -0.85 11.25
C ARG A 230 32.97 -1.53 10.12
N HIS A 231 32.74 -1.13 8.86
CA HIS A 231 33.40 -1.75 7.71
C HIS A 231 34.89 -1.39 7.62
N THR A 232 35.26 -0.15 7.95
CA THR A 232 36.66 0.30 7.94
C THR A 232 37.48 -0.34 9.07
N THR A 233 36.89 -0.55 10.25
CA THR A 233 37.59 -1.22 11.37
C THR A 233 37.80 -2.72 11.16
N LEU A 234 36.98 -3.40 10.34
CA LEU A 234 37.18 -4.82 9.97
C LEU A 234 38.35 -5.02 9.00
N LEU A 235 38.52 -4.11 8.04
CA LEU A 235 39.62 -4.12 7.06
C LEU A 235 41.00 -4.03 7.72
N TYR A 236 41.16 -3.23 8.78
CA TYR A 236 42.42 -3.12 9.53
C TYR A 236 42.70 -4.29 10.49
N ARG A 237 41.75 -5.22 10.71
CA ARG A 237 41.88 -6.34 11.66
C ARG A 237 42.30 -7.66 11.00
N MET A 238 41.97 -7.88 9.72
CA MET A 238 42.23 -9.13 9.01
C MET A 238 43.70 -9.56 8.90
N PRO A 239 44.67 -8.69 8.57
CA PRO A 239 46.05 -9.13 8.33
C PRO A 239 46.69 -9.77 9.58
N ARG A 240 46.37 -9.26 10.77
CA ARG A 240 46.94 -9.74 12.03
C ARG A 240 46.22 -10.97 12.59
N ALA A 241 44.94 -11.14 12.27
CA ALA A 241 44.22 -12.38 12.53
C ALA A 241 44.81 -13.54 11.69
N LEU A 242 45.17 -13.28 10.43
CA LEU A 242 45.91 -14.21 9.58
C LEU A 242 47.29 -14.56 10.12
N VAL A 243 48.04 -13.60 10.68
CA VAL A 243 49.31 -13.88 11.37
C VAL A 243 49.11 -14.81 12.56
N SER A 244 48.07 -14.58 13.38
CA SER A 244 47.76 -15.48 14.50
C SER A 244 47.37 -16.90 14.05
N LEU A 245 46.73 -17.03 12.90
CA LEU A 245 46.41 -18.31 12.26
C LEU A 245 47.69 -19.02 11.81
N ALA A 246 48.59 -18.30 11.13
CA ALA A 246 49.86 -18.82 10.67
C ALA A 246 50.70 -19.37 11.83
N LEU A 247 50.85 -18.62 12.92
CA LEU A 247 51.56 -19.12 14.11
C LEU A 247 50.90 -20.35 14.75
N ARG A 248 49.57 -20.49 14.67
CA ARG A 248 48.84 -21.65 15.22
C ARG A 248 48.89 -22.88 14.30
N ALA A 249 49.17 -22.70 13.01
CA ALA A 249 49.38 -23.78 12.05
C ALA A 249 50.79 -24.39 12.16
N VAL A 250 51.79 -23.65 12.67
CA VAL A 250 53.18 -24.14 12.79
C VAL A 250 53.28 -25.48 13.55
N PRO A 251 52.68 -25.68 14.74
CA PRO A 251 52.77 -26.98 15.41
C PRO A 251 52.12 -28.13 14.63
N LEU A 252 51.07 -27.84 13.86
CA LEU A 252 50.44 -28.83 12.99
C LEU A 252 51.35 -29.22 11.83
N LEU A 253 52.04 -28.26 11.20
CA LEU A 253 53.03 -28.54 10.16
C LEU A 253 54.23 -29.32 10.72
N VAL A 254 54.65 -29.02 11.95
CA VAL A 254 55.69 -29.77 12.66
C VAL A 254 55.24 -31.21 12.94
N PHE A 255 53.98 -31.41 13.37
CA PHE A 255 53.42 -32.75 13.55
C PHE A 255 53.49 -33.56 12.24
N VAL A 256 52.97 -33.00 11.14
CA VAL A 256 52.97 -33.66 9.82
C VAL A 256 54.40 -33.98 9.37
N GLY A 257 55.31 -32.99 9.45
CA GLY A 257 56.70 -33.19 9.05
C GLY A 257 57.43 -34.25 9.88
N VAL A 258 57.22 -34.29 11.19
CA VAL A 258 57.82 -35.32 12.06
C VAL A 258 57.19 -36.67 11.81
N ALA A 259 55.86 -36.76 11.68
CA ALA A 259 55.16 -38.01 11.40
C ALA A 259 55.61 -38.62 10.07
N SER A 260 55.67 -37.83 9.00
CA SER A 260 56.17 -38.27 7.68
C SER A 260 57.64 -38.69 7.72
N LEU A 261 58.48 -37.97 8.48
CA LEU A 261 59.90 -38.33 8.64
C LEU A 261 60.08 -39.62 9.44
N THR A 262 59.34 -39.81 10.53
CA THR A 262 59.37 -41.05 11.33
C THR A 262 58.83 -42.25 10.55
N MET A 263 57.79 -42.03 9.73
CA MET A 263 57.23 -43.05 8.85
C MET A 263 58.25 -43.47 7.78
N SER A 264 58.94 -42.51 7.16
CA SER A 264 60.04 -42.79 6.23
C SER A 264 61.23 -43.50 6.90
N ALA A 265 61.52 -43.23 8.17
CA ALA A 265 62.65 -43.81 8.91
C ALA A 265 62.40 -45.24 9.41
N ILE A 266 61.14 -45.64 9.61
CA ILE A 266 60.77 -46.98 10.07
C ILE A 266 60.78 -48.01 8.93
N GLY A 267 60.98 -47.57 7.68
CA GLY A 267 61.02 -48.44 6.49
C GLY A 267 59.63 -48.92 6.08
N ASP A 268 59.57 -49.73 5.01
CA ASP A 268 58.36 -50.25 4.34
C ASP A 268 57.48 -51.08 5.30
N ALA A 269 56.75 -50.38 6.18
CA ALA A 269 55.78 -50.95 7.09
C ALA A 269 54.59 -51.41 6.25
N GLY A 270 54.60 -52.67 5.81
CA GLY A 270 53.75 -53.20 4.75
C GLY A 270 52.31 -52.67 4.65
N GLY A 271 51.77 -52.69 3.43
CA GLY A 271 50.55 -51.99 2.98
C GLY A 271 49.49 -51.60 4.02
N PRO A 272 48.91 -52.53 4.81
CA PRO A 272 47.84 -52.20 5.75
C PRO A 272 48.23 -51.23 6.89
N ILE A 273 49.48 -51.29 7.36
CA ILE A 273 49.97 -50.44 8.47
C ILE A 273 50.24 -49.02 7.97
N GLU A 274 50.84 -48.90 6.79
CA GLU A 274 51.06 -47.63 6.10
C GLU A 274 49.75 -46.90 5.79
N SER A 275 48.75 -47.58 5.22
CA SER A 275 47.44 -46.98 4.94
C SER A 275 46.71 -46.54 6.22
N ALA A 276 46.83 -47.31 7.32
CA ALA A 276 46.27 -46.92 8.61
C ALA A 276 46.97 -45.68 9.20
N LEU A 277 48.30 -45.59 9.09
CA LEU A 277 49.07 -44.43 9.53
C LEU A 277 48.71 -43.16 8.75
N GLU A 278 48.60 -43.26 7.42
CA GLU A 278 48.20 -42.14 6.55
C GLU A 278 46.80 -41.64 6.93
N ALA A 279 45.82 -42.54 7.05
CA ALA A 279 44.46 -42.19 7.47
C ALA A 279 44.42 -41.53 8.86
N LEU A 280 45.19 -42.02 9.83
CA LEU A 280 45.27 -41.43 11.18
C LEU A 280 45.89 -40.03 11.17
N ILE A 281 46.93 -39.81 10.38
CA ILE A 281 47.56 -38.50 10.20
C ILE A 281 46.56 -37.54 9.55
N ASP A 282 45.88 -37.94 8.48
CA ASP A 282 44.89 -37.13 7.78
C ASP A 282 43.72 -36.74 8.69
N ILE A 283 43.15 -37.70 9.43
CA ILE A 283 42.06 -37.44 10.39
C ILE A 283 42.51 -36.46 11.47
N TYR A 284 43.72 -36.65 12.02
CA TYR A 284 44.26 -35.73 13.02
C TYR A 284 44.45 -34.32 12.44
N VAL A 285 45.00 -34.21 11.23
CA VAL A 285 45.21 -32.94 10.52
C VAL A 285 43.89 -32.23 10.27
N ILE A 286 42.88 -32.93 9.75
CA ILE A 286 41.53 -32.38 9.49
C ILE A 286 40.90 -31.90 10.80
N CYS A 287 40.90 -32.72 11.84
CA CYS A 287 40.33 -32.34 13.14
C CYS A 287 41.05 -31.11 13.72
N ARG A 288 42.38 -31.08 13.62
CA ARG A 288 43.18 -29.96 14.11
C ARG A 288 42.93 -28.70 13.30
N LEU A 289 42.84 -28.79 11.97
CA LEU A 289 42.53 -27.69 11.08
C LEU A 289 41.15 -27.10 11.41
N VAL A 290 40.12 -27.93 11.59
CA VAL A 290 38.77 -27.51 12.01
C VAL A 290 38.82 -26.73 13.34
N THR A 291 39.59 -27.19 14.32
CA THR A 291 39.73 -26.47 15.61
C THR A 291 40.52 -25.16 15.48
N ILE A 292 41.51 -25.07 14.58
CA ILE A 292 42.30 -23.86 14.35
C ILE A 292 41.49 -22.81 13.59
N VAL A 293 40.76 -23.22 12.55
CA VAL A 293 39.90 -22.34 11.73
C VAL A 293 38.71 -21.84 12.55
N SER A 294 38.03 -22.70 13.31
CA SER A 294 36.95 -22.25 14.21
C SER A 294 37.46 -21.23 15.24
N ARG A 295 38.67 -21.42 15.77
CA ARG A 295 39.30 -20.44 16.67
C ARG A 295 39.54 -19.10 16.01
N LEU A 296 39.69 -18.98 14.68
CA LEU A 296 39.81 -17.69 13.99
C LEU A 296 38.50 -16.90 14.06
N CYS A 297 37.37 -17.59 13.95
CA CYS A 297 36.04 -16.98 13.99
C CYS A 297 35.65 -16.55 15.41
N PHE A 298 35.89 -17.40 16.42
CA PHE A 298 35.41 -17.19 17.79
C PHE A 298 36.43 -16.58 18.76
N GLN A 299 37.73 -16.87 18.58
CA GLN A 299 38.87 -16.41 19.41
C GLN A 299 38.53 -16.19 20.90
N PRO A 300 38.41 -17.26 21.71
CA PRO A 300 38.05 -17.14 23.13
C PRO A 300 39.11 -16.38 23.95
N ASP A 301 40.38 -16.52 23.59
CA ASP A 301 41.52 -15.99 24.36
C ASP A 301 41.79 -14.49 24.12
N ALA A 302 41.19 -13.86 23.09
CA ALA A 302 41.50 -12.50 22.68
C ALA A 302 40.28 -11.72 22.17
N ARG A 303 39.62 -10.98 23.07
CA ARG A 303 38.40 -10.17 22.81
C ARG A 303 38.50 -9.23 21.59
N GLN A 304 39.68 -8.68 21.35
CA GLN A 304 39.89 -7.58 20.40
C GLN A 304 40.16 -8.01 18.96
N LEU A 305 40.35 -9.31 18.72
CA LEU A 305 40.63 -9.89 17.40
C LEU A 305 39.41 -10.64 16.81
N ARG A 306 38.34 -10.81 17.60
CA ARG A 306 37.13 -11.55 17.24
C ARG A 306 36.46 -10.97 15.98
N LEU A 307 36.22 -11.81 14.98
CA LEU A 307 35.56 -11.43 13.72
C LEU A 307 34.03 -11.33 13.88
N LEU A 308 33.45 -12.14 14.78
CA LEU A 308 32.02 -12.17 15.08
C LEU A 308 31.73 -11.47 16.42
N HIS A 309 30.80 -10.50 16.44
CA HIS A 309 30.40 -9.84 17.69
C HIS A 309 29.51 -10.76 18.55
N ILE A 310 30.14 -11.60 19.36
CA ILE A 310 29.48 -12.48 20.35
C ILE A 310 30.09 -12.23 21.74
N SER A 311 29.40 -12.57 22.84
CA SER A 311 29.97 -12.41 24.20
C SER A 311 30.99 -13.52 24.50
N ASP A 312 31.84 -13.30 25.50
CA ASP A 312 32.95 -14.22 25.79
C ASP A 312 32.51 -15.61 26.22
N ALA A 313 31.44 -15.68 27.03
CA ALA A 313 30.85 -16.95 27.44
C ALA A 313 30.39 -17.78 26.23
N TRP A 314 29.84 -17.12 25.21
CA TRP A 314 29.37 -17.78 23.99
C TRP A 314 30.50 -18.18 23.04
N ALA A 315 31.55 -17.36 22.94
CA ALA A 315 32.72 -17.69 22.13
C ALA A 315 33.45 -18.92 22.69
N ASP A 316 33.62 -18.99 24.02
CA ASP A 316 34.24 -20.13 24.68
C ASP A 316 33.35 -21.39 24.62
N PHE A 317 32.04 -21.24 24.84
CA PHE A 317 31.08 -22.34 24.67
C PHE A 317 31.11 -22.92 23.24
N ALA A 318 31.03 -22.07 22.21
CA ALA A 318 31.07 -22.51 20.81
C ALA A 318 32.39 -23.21 20.48
N GLN A 319 33.52 -22.64 20.92
CA GLN A 319 34.83 -23.23 20.69
C GLN A 319 35.00 -24.60 21.36
N ARG A 320 34.56 -24.74 22.62
CA ARG A 320 34.59 -26.02 23.34
C ARG A 320 33.68 -27.06 22.72
N SER A 321 32.51 -26.67 22.24
CA SER A 321 31.56 -27.59 21.60
C SER A 321 32.08 -28.07 20.23
N ILE A 322 32.61 -27.18 19.39
CA ILE A 322 33.23 -27.56 18.10
C ILE A 322 34.44 -28.48 18.33
N ALA A 323 35.28 -28.17 19.31
CA ALA A 323 36.43 -29.03 19.64
C ALA A 323 36.00 -30.42 20.14
N ARG A 324 34.96 -30.50 20.97
CA ARG A 324 34.41 -31.79 21.44
C ARG A 324 33.87 -32.62 20.27
N ILE A 325 33.11 -32.00 19.35
CA ILE A 325 32.59 -32.70 18.15
C ILE A 325 33.74 -33.21 17.29
N ALA A 326 34.73 -32.36 16.99
CA ALA A 326 35.88 -32.75 16.16
C ALA A 326 36.69 -33.89 16.80
N ILE A 327 36.91 -33.86 18.12
CA ILE A 327 37.65 -34.92 18.83
C ILE A 327 36.86 -36.24 18.84
N VAL A 328 35.57 -36.21 19.18
CA VAL A 328 34.76 -37.43 19.27
C VAL A 328 34.58 -38.06 17.89
N VAL A 329 34.17 -37.27 16.89
CA VAL A 329 33.99 -37.78 15.52
C VAL A 329 35.32 -38.27 14.96
N GLY A 330 36.40 -37.48 15.11
CA GLY A 330 37.73 -37.86 14.64
C GLY A 330 38.27 -39.14 15.29
N ALA A 331 38.14 -39.29 16.61
CA ALA A 331 38.57 -40.50 17.32
C ALA A 331 37.76 -41.74 16.89
N CYS A 332 36.45 -41.60 16.69
CA CYS A 332 35.62 -42.68 16.20
C CYS A 332 35.94 -43.05 14.75
N THR A 333 36.13 -42.08 13.84
CA THR A 333 36.55 -42.35 12.46
C THR A 333 37.93 -43.01 12.41
N ALA A 334 38.88 -42.54 13.22
CA ALA A 334 40.20 -43.15 13.35
C ALA A 334 40.13 -44.63 13.77
N ALA A 335 39.29 -44.96 14.74
CA ALA A 335 39.08 -46.35 15.15
C ALA A 335 38.49 -47.22 14.03
N VAL A 336 37.59 -46.65 13.22
CA VAL A 336 36.95 -47.36 12.09
C VAL A 336 37.93 -47.58 10.93
N GLU A 337 38.78 -46.60 10.61
CA GLU A 337 39.82 -46.75 9.58
C GLU A 337 40.89 -47.78 9.96
N VAL A 338 41.28 -47.81 11.24
CA VAL A 338 42.17 -48.86 11.74
C VAL A 338 41.49 -50.22 11.57
N ALA A 339 40.23 -50.38 11.99
CA ALA A 339 39.52 -51.66 11.82
C ALA A 339 39.42 -52.09 10.34
N ALA A 340 39.16 -51.15 9.42
CA ALA A 340 39.12 -51.39 7.97
C ALA A 340 40.42 -51.96 7.43
N ASN A 341 41.54 -51.30 7.74
CA ASN A 341 42.86 -51.73 7.29
C ASN A 341 43.29 -53.09 7.88
N PHE A 342 42.73 -53.50 9.03
CA PHE A 342 42.96 -54.81 9.65
C PHE A 342 41.91 -55.88 9.31
N GLY A 343 41.22 -55.73 8.17
CA GLY A 343 40.40 -56.78 7.55
C GLY A 343 38.91 -56.75 7.91
N LEU A 344 38.37 -55.60 8.32
CA LEU A 344 36.92 -55.41 8.42
C LEU A 344 36.30 -55.40 7.01
N SER A 345 35.12 -56.00 6.86
CA SER A 345 34.41 -56.00 5.58
C SER A 345 34.02 -54.58 5.14
N ASP A 346 33.96 -54.33 3.83
CA ASP A 346 33.54 -53.04 3.27
C ASP A 346 32.14 -52.63 3.76
N ALA A 347 31.23 -53.61 3.91
CA ALA A 347 29.89 -53.40 4.46
C ALA A 347 29.94 -52.95 5.94
N GLY A 348 30.79 -53.59 6.75
CA GLY A 348 30.99 -53.24 8.16
C GLY A 348 31.67 -51.88 8.33
N HIS A 349 32.65 -51.56 7.48
CA HIS A 349 33.32 -50.26 7.45
C HIS A 349 32.32 -49.14 7.12
N LEU A 350 31.52 -49.31 6.06
CA LEU A 350 30.48 -48.35 5.68
C LEU A 350 29.41 -48.18 6.78
N ALA A 351 29.00 -49.27 7.43
CA ALA A 351 28.05 -49.24 8.54
C ALA A 351 28.58 -48.45 9.74
N LEU A 352 29.84 -48.68 10.12
CA LEU A 352 30.49 -47.96 11.21
C LEU A 352 30.68 -46.46 10.86
N LEU A 353 31.11 -46.11 9.65
CA LEU A 353 31.19 -44.72 9.21
C LEU A 353 29.82 -44.02 9.26
N LYS A 354 28.74 -44.72 8.85
CA LYS A 354 27.36 -44.21 8.97
C LYS A 354 26.97 -43.93 10.42
N ALA A 355 27.35 -44.82 11.35
CA ALA A 355 27.12 -44.64 12.78
C ALA A 355 27.95 -43.49 13.38
N VAL A 356 29.23 -43.35 13.02
CA VAL A 356 30.08 -42.25 13.47
C VAL A 356 29.54 -40.90 12.99
N ALA A 357 29.10 -40.81 11.73
CA ALA A 357 28.46 -39.61 11.22
C ALA A 357 27.14 -39.30 11.96
N LEU A 358 26.35 -40.32 12.33
CA LEU A 358 25.12 -40.13 13.12
C LEU A 358 25.44 -39.49 14.46
N VAL A 359 26.45 -40.01 15.18
CA VAL A 359 26.92 -39.43 16.44
C VAL A 359 27.32 -37.96 16.25
N GLY A 360 28.05 -37.64 15.18
CA GLY A 360 28.38 -36.25 14.82
C GLY A 360 27.16 -35.35 14.63
N HIS A 361 26.17 -35.81 13.86
CA HIS A 361 24.93 -35.04 13.60
C HIS A 361 24.06 -34.90 14.86
N LEU A 362 24.02 -35.90 15.74
CA LEU A 362 23.36 -35.83 17.04
C LEU A 362 24.04 -34.81 17.96
N MET A 363 25.38 -34.77 17.99
CA MET A 363 26.12 -33.76 18.76
C MET A 363 25.90 -32.34 18.22
N VAL A 364 25.86 -32.16 16.89
CA VAL A 364 25.51 -30.87 16.26
C VAL A 364 24.07 -30.48 16.59
N SER A 365 23.13 -31.41 16.55
CA SER A 365 21.73 -31.17 16.92
C SER A 365 21.59 -30.80 18.40
N ALA A 366 22.31 -31.48 19.29
CA ALA A 366 22.37 -31.12 20.71
C ALA A 366 22.96 -29.72 20.93
N LEU A 367 23.98 -29.32 20.15
CA LEU A 367 24.53 -27.97 20.17
C LEU A 367 23.50 -26.92 19.73
N ILE A 368 22.74 -27.19 18.67
CA ILE A 368 21.64 -26.32 18.20
C ILE A 368 20.58 -26.16 19.30
N LEU A 369 20.19 -27.26 19.95
CA LEU A 369 19.20 -27.24 21.04
C LEU A 369 19.71 -26.48 22.28
N GLN A 370 21.00 -26.56 22.60
CA GLN A 370 21.60 -25.76 23.67
C GLN A 370 21.59 -24.26 23.34
N CYS A 371 21.73 -23.90 22.06
CA CYS A 371 21.64 -22.53 21.58
C CYS A 371 20.20 -22.00 21.36
N ARG A 372 19.15 -22.82 21.56
CA ARG A 372 17.75 -22.48 21.23
C ARG A 372 17.25 -21.18 21.87
N ARG A 373 17.38 -21.07 23.20
CA ARG A 373 16.89 -19.94 24.01
C ARG A 373 17.64 -18.63 23.75
N PRO A 374 18.99 -18.59 23.76
CA PRO A 374 19.74 -17.35 23.58
C PRO A 374 19.62 -16.77 22.16
N VAL A 375 19.55 -17.62 21.13
CA VAL A 375 19.33 -17.16 19.75
C VAL A 375 17.90 -16.68 19.57
N ALA A 376 16.91 -17.42 20.10
CA ALA A 376 15.51 -16.98 20.10
C ALA A 376 15.36 -15.60 20.76
N ALA A 377 15.97 -15.37 21.93
CA ALA A 377 15.94 -14.07 22.61
C ALA A 377 16.50 -12.92 21.75
N ARG A 378 17.58 -13.16 20.98
CA ARG A 378 18.12 -12.16 20.05
C ARG A 378 17.21 -11.90 18.85
N ILE A 379 16.57 -12.94 18.31
CA ILE A 379 15.62 -12.79 17.21
C ILE A 379 14.41 -11.96 17.68
N ARG A 380 13.93 -12.18 18.92
CA ARG A 380 12.83 -11.41 19.52
C ARG A 380 13.21 -9.96 19.77
N ALA A 381 14.40 -9.69 20.35
CA ALA A 381 14.88 -8.32 20.58
C ALA A 381 15.01 -7.52 19.27
N ALA A 382 15.40 -8.15 18.16
CA ALA A 382 15.45 -7.49 16.85
C ALA A 382 14.05 -7.20 16.25
N GLY A 383 13.00 -7.86 16.76
CA GLY A 383 11.60 -7.66 16.35
C GLY A 383 10.85 -6.62 17.18
N GLU A 384 11.36 -6.21 18.35
CA GLU A 384 10.72 -5.21 19.23
C GLU A 384 10.67 -3.81 18.60
N ASP A 385 11.65 -3.46 17.77
CA ASP A 385 11.71 -2.17 17.08
C ASP A 385 10.58 -1.97 16.04
N ARG A 386 9.86 -3.05 15.66
CA ARG A 386 8.80 -3.00 14.65
C ARG A 386 7.62 -3.90 15.01
N PRO A 387 6.52 -3.35 15.57
CA PRO A 387 5.40 -4.16 16.06
C PRO A 387 4.74 -5.04 14.99
N SER A 388 4.77 -4.63 13.71
CA SER A 388 4.27 -5.41 12.58
C SER A 388 5.10 -6.66 12.25
N PHE A 389 6.38 -6.70 12.65
CA PHE A 389 7.27 -7.84 12.43
C PHE A 389 7.51 -8.67 13.68
N ALA A 390 7.04 -8.22 14.85
CA ALA A 390 7.18 -8.94 16.12
C ALA A 390 6.53 -10.34 16.06
N MET A 391 5.37 -10.47 15.41
CA MET A 391 4.69 -11.78 15.25
C MET A 391 5.54 -12.77 14.42
N ILE A 392 6.11 -12.30 13.31
CA ILE A 392 6.97 -13.11 12.43
C ILE A 392 8.30 -13.42 13.12
N GLY A 393 8.88 -12.44 13.81
CA GLY A 393 10.11 -12.60 14.60
C GLY A 393 9.94 -13.62 15.72
N ASN A 394 8.81 -13.61 16.42
CA ASN A 394 8.49 -14.59 17.45
C ASN A 394 8.29 -16.00 16.85
N ALA A 395 7.51 -16.12 15.77
CA ALA A 395 7.34 -17.39 15.08
C ALA A 395 8.67 -17.98 14.58
N LEU A 396 9.56 -17.13 14.04
CA LEU A 396 10.90 -17.54 13.63
C LEU A 396 11.78 -17.93 14.83
N ALA A 397 11.70 -17.18 15.94
CA ALA A 397 12.42 -17.47 17.17
C ALA A 397 12.00 -18.82 17.80
N ASP A 398 10.76 -19.24 17.61
CA ASP A 398 10.25 -20.54 18.06
C ASP A 398 10.60 -21.67 17.08
N ALA A 399 10.51 -21.41 15.77
CA ALA A 399 10.68 -22.42 14.73
C ALA A 399 12.14 -22.71 14.34
N TRP A 400 13.09 -21.78 14.53
CA TRP A 400 14.44 -21.94 13.96
C TRP A 400 15.19 -23.17 14.47
N ALA A 401 15.08 -23.49 15.76
CA ALA A 401 15.80 -24.61 16.38
C ALA A 401 15.27 -25.97 15.89
N PRO A 402 13.95 -26.27 15.95
CA PRO A 402 13.44 -27.52 15.41
C PRO A 402 13.66 -27.65 13.90
N VAL A 403 13.54 -26.55 13.12
CA VAL A 403 13.81 -26.57 11.67
C VAL A 403 15.28 -26.87 11.38
N SER A 404 16.21 -26.27 12.14
CA SER A 404 17.65 -26.50 11.95
C SER A 404 18.05 -27.93 12.31
N VAL A 405 17.51 -28.48 13.41
CA VAL A 405 17.71 -29.89 13.78
C VAL A 405 17.14 -30.81 12.70
N PHE A 406 15.94 -30.51 12.20
CA PHE A 406 15.34 -31.28 11.11
C PHE A 406 16.22 -31.29 9.87
N ILE A 407 16.77 -30.13 9.44
CA ILE A 407 17.67 -30.05 8.28
C ILE A 407 18.96 -30.85 8.51
N VAL A 408 19.59 -30.73 9.69
CA VAL A 408 20.81 -31.46 10.03
C VAL A 408 20.56 -32.97 10.03
N MET A 409 19.45 -33.42 10.62
CA MET A 409 19.11 -34.85 10.63
C MET A 409 18.68 -35.36 9.24
N ALA A 410 17.99 -34.54 8.45
CA ALA A 410 17.65 -34.87 7.07
C ALA A 410 18.91 -35.01 6.20
N LEU A 411 19.93 -34.18 6.42
CA LEU A 411 21.23 -34.30 5.73
C LEU A 411 21.91 -35.64 6.02
N TRP A 412 21.93 -36.07 7.28
CA TRP A 412 22.43 -37.40 7.64
C TRP A 412 21.61 -38.50 6.99
N PHE A 413 20.28 -38.39 7.00
CA PHE A 413 19.40 -39.40 6.42
C PHE A 413 19.63 -39.56 4.91
N VAL A 414 19.72 -38.45 4.16
CA VAL A 414 20.05 -38.46 2.72
C VAL A 414 21.40 -39.14 2.45
N TRP A 415 22.38 -38.98 3.34
CA TRP A 415 23.68 -39.64 3.25
C TRP A 415 23.64 -41.12 3.58
N ALA A 416 23.03 -41.46 4.72
CA ALA A 416 22.98 -42.82 5.22
C ALA A 416 22.21 -43.74 4.25
N LEU A 417 21.20 -43.19 3.57
CA LEU A 417 20.40 -43.89 2.56
C LEU A 417 21.07 -44.00 1.19
N ASP A 418 22.29 -43.47 1.00
CA ASP A 418 23.01 -43.46 -0.28
C ASP A 418 22.14 -42.97 -1.47
N VAL A 419 21.33 -41.94 -1.20
CA VAL A 419 20.43 -41.38 -2.21
C VAL A 419 21.27 -40.78 -3.32
N HIS A 420 21.25 -41.42 -4.48
CA HIS A 420 21.97 -40.97 -5.67
C HIS A 420 21.63 -39.50 -5.97
N ASN A 421 22.66 -38.66 -6.10
CA ASN A 421 22.56 -37.20 -6.29
C ASN A 421 21.92 -36.38 -5.15
N GLY A 422 21.50 -36.96 -4.03
CA GLY A 422 20.82 -36.24 -2.93
C GLY A 422 21.63 -35.06 -2.38
N TYR A 423 22.94 -35.25 -2.18
CA TYR A 423 23.85 -34.18 -1.75
C TYR A 423 24.04 -33.09 -2.79
N ARG A 424 24.22 -33.46 -4.07
CA ARG A 424 24.40 -32.51 -5.16
C ARG A 424 23.14 -31.64 -5.29
N VAL A 425 21.96 -32.24 -5.17
CA VAL A 425 20.68 -31.53 -5.18
C VAL A 425 20.57 -30.57 -3.98
N LEU A 426 20.89 -31.02 -2.76
CA LEU A 426 20.81 -30.17 -1.58
C LEU A 426 21.82 -29.01 -1.59
N ILE A 427 23.06 -29.27 -2.01
CA ILE A 427 24.11 -28.24 -2.13
C ILE A 427 23.77 -27.23 -3.22
N THR A 428 23.23 -27.67 -4.36
CA THR A 428 22.84 -26.75 -5.45
C THR A 428 21.60 -25.93 -5.08
N LEU A 429 20.57 -26.54 -4.47
CA LEU A 429 19.37 -25.84 -3.99
C LEU A 429 19.70 -24.86 -2.85
N GLY A 430 20.46 -25.31 -1.86
CA GLY A 430 20.92 -24.47 -0.74
C GLY A 430 21.84 -23.35 -1.22
N GLY A 431 22.80 -23.67 -2.09
CA GLY A 431 23.73 -22.70 -2.68
C GLY A 431 23.02 -21.64 -3.52
N ARG A 432 22.05 -22.01 -4.36
CA ARG A 432 21.21 -21.06 -5.11
C ARG A 432 20.37 -20.19 -4.18
N SER A 433 19.82 -20.75 -3.11
CA SER A 433 19.05 -19.99 -2.12
C SER A 433 19.91 -18.94 -1.41
N ILE A 434 21.12 -19.32 -1.00
CA ILE A 434 22.10 -18.40 -0.40
C ILE A 434 22.54 -17.32 -1.40
N ALA A 435 22.81 -17.69 -2.66
CA ALA A 435 23.19 -16.76 -3.70
C ALA A 435 22.09 -15.71 -3.95
N VAL A 436 20.81 -16.12 -3.99
CA VAL A 436 19.68 -15.19 -4.10
C VAL A 436 19.55 -14.28 -2.88
N MET A 437 19.72 -14.81 -1.66
CA MET A 437 19.71 -13.96 -0.45
C MET A 437 20.81 -12.90 -0.49
N ILE A 438 22.04 -13.27 -0.88
CA ILE A 438 23.17 -12.35 -1.00
C ILE A 438 22.92 -11.33 -2.11
N GLY A 439 22.50 -11.79 -3.30
CA GLY A 439 22.18 -10.93 -4.43
C GLY A 439 21.11 -9.91 -4.08
N MET A 440 20.01 -10.34 -3.46
CA MET A 440 18.92 -9.44 -3.09
C MET A 440 19.28 -8.50 -1.94
N ARG A 441 20.14 -8.92 -1.02
CA ARG A 441 20.74 -8.04 0.00
C ARG A 441 21.57 -6.94 -0.64
N MET A 442 22.34 -7.27 -1.68
CA MET A 442 23.16 -6.30 -2.42
C MET A 442 22.28 -5.31 -3.19
N VAL A 443 21.22 -5.80 -3.86
CA VAL A 443 20.20 -4.96 -4.51
C VAL A 443 19.56 -4.00 -3.50
N SER A 444 19.17 -4.49 -2.32
CA SER A 444 18.59 -3.66 -1.27
C SER A 444 19.52 -2.53 -0.82
N ILE A 445 20.82 -2.81 -0.67
CA ILE A 445 21.82 -1.79 -0.30
C ILE A 445 21.95 -0.73 -1.40
N VAL A 446 22.03 -1.15 -2.67
CA VAL A 446 22.13 -0.22 -3.82
C VAL A 446 20.87 0.63 -3.96
N VAL A 447 19.70 0.01 -3.86
CA VAL A 447 18.40 0.68 -4.01
C VAL A 447 18.15 1.69 -2.89
N PHE A 448 18.38 1.32 -1.62
CA PHE A 448 18.26 2.28 -0.52
C PHE A 448 19.35 3.35 -0.55
N GLY A 449 20.57 3.01 -1.01
CA GLY A 449 21.65 3.97 -1.22
C GLY A 449 21.33 4.99 -2.32
N ALA A 450 20.75 4.55 -3.44
CA ALA A 450 20.30 5.42 -4.52
C ALA A 450 19.12 6.31 -4.09
N LEU A 451 18.15 5.73 -3.37
CA LEU A 451 17.02 6.47 -2.81
C LEU A 451 17.50 7.56 -1.83
N ALA A 452 18.47 7.26 -0.96
CA ALA A 452 19.04 8.26 -0.07
C ALA A 452 19.75 9.39 -0.84
N ARG A 453 20.51 9.06 -1.90
CA ARG A 453 21.17 10.07 -2.75
C ARG A 453 20.19 10.95 -3.53
N LEU A 454 19.08 10.39 -4.02
CA LEU A 454 18.08 11.11 -4.80
C LEU A 454 17.34 12.16 -3.95
N PHE A 455 17.12 11.88 -2.66
CA PHE A 455 16.41 12.77 -1.73
C PHE A 455 17.33 13.72 -0.93
N GLN A 456 18.65 13.49 -0.95
CA GLN A 456 19.67 14.41 -0.38
C GLN A 456 20.18 15.46 -1.36
N GLY A 457 19.67 15.50 -2.60
CA GLY A 457 20.12 16.43 -3.62
C GLY A 457 19.57 17.85 -3.46
N ARG A 458 20.48 18.78 -3.12
CA ARG A 458 20.45 20.25 -3.30
C ARG A 458 19.61 21.04 -2.27
N ASP A 459 20.25 21.28 -1.12
CA ASP A 459 19.82 22.12 0.02
C ASP A 459 19.64 23.63 -0.28
N GLU A 460 19.66 24.08 -1.55
CA GLU A 460 19.67 25.52 -1.87
C GLU A 460 18.31 26.12 -2.22
N ASP A 461 17.31 25.34 -2.64
CA ASP A 461 15.99 25.88 -3.01
C ASP A 461 14.87 25.29 -2.15
N ARG A 462 14.64 25.91 -0.98
CA ARG A 462 13.50 25.65 -0.09
C ARG A 462 12.18 26.06 -0.75
N THR A 463 11.74 25.30 -1.75
CA THR A 463 10.40 25.36 -2.33
C THR A 463 9.45 24.43 -1.57
N LEU A 464 8.19 24.84 -1.37
CA LEU A 464 7.12 24.07 -0.70
C LEU A 464 6.93 22.63 -1.21
N VAL A 465 7.49 22.29 -2.38
CA VAL A 465 7.49 20.95 -2.98
C VAL A 465 8.42 19.98 -2.23
N HIS A 466 9.54 20.46 -1.69
CA HIS A 466 10.51 19.63 -0.95
C HIS A 466 9.96 19.16 0.41
N ALA A 467 9.15 19.99 1.09
CA ALA A 467 8.48 19.60 2.34
C ALA A 467 7.46 18.48 2.14
N HIS A 468 6.77 18.44 0.99
CA HIS A 468 5.86 17.35 0.64
C HIS A 468 6.62 16.08 0.22
N ALA A 469 7.75 16.21 -0.50
CA ALA A 469 8.56 15.07 -0.94
C ALA A 469 9.11 14.22 0.23
N TYR A 470 9.52 14.86 1.34
CA TYR A 470 10.01 14.16 2.53
C TYR A 470 8.90 13.37 3.27
N ARG A 471 7.63 13.77 3.15
CA ARG A 471 6.50 13.04 3.74
C ARG A 471 6.28 11.67 3.08
N TYR A 472 6.61 11.54 1.79
CA TYR A 472 6.46 10.29 1.04
C TYR A 472 7.68 9.37 1.12
N TYR A 473 8.86 9.87 1.54
CA TYR A 473 10.07 9.07 1.72
C TYR A 473 9.89 7.81 2.60
N PRO A 474 9.30 7.88 3.81
CA PRO A 474 9.12 6.68 4.65
C PRO A 474 8.18 5.66 4.00
N LEU A 475 7.15 6.13 3.31
CA LEU A 475 6.16 5.30 2.63
C LEU A 475 6.75 4.61 1.39
N LEU A 476 7.51 5.36 0.60
CA LEU A 476 8.26 4.84 -0.56
C LEU A 476 9.33 3.82 -0.12
N ARG A 477 10.04 4.07 0.98
CA ARG A 477 11.00 3.13 1.56
C ARG A 477 10.32 1.85 2.04
N GLN A 478 9.15 1.95 2.67
CA GLN A 478 8.37 0.78 3.11
C GLN A 478 7.89 -0.05 1.92
N ILE A 479 7.29 0.58 0.91
CA ILE A 479 6.83 -0.10 -0.32
C ILE A 479 8.00 -0.81 -0.99
N LEU A 480 9.13 -0.13 -1.16
CA LEU A 480 10.31 -0.69 -1.81
C LEU A 480 10.91 -1.85 -1.00
N SER A 481 10.92 -1.74 0.33
CA SER A 481 11.33 -2.85 1.21
C SER A 481 10.40 -4.06 1.12
N GLY A 482 9.09 -3.82 1.05
CA GLY A 482 8.07 -4.87 0.90
C GLY A 482 8.19 -5.58 -0.45
N ALA A 483 8.34 -4.80 -1.54
CA ALA A 483 8.54 -5.34 -2.89
C ALA A 483 9.80 -6.20 -2.97
N ILE A 484 10.92 -5.72 -2.43
CA ILE A 484 12.18 -6.48 -2.35
C ILE A 484 11.97 -7.79 -1.57
N GLY A 485 11.26 -7.74 -0.44
CA GLY A 485 10.93 -8.92 0.36
C GLY A 485 10.08 -9.95 -0.41
N ILE A 486 9.00 -9.49 -1.06
CA ILE A 486 8.10 -10.34 -1.86
C ILE A 486 8.86 -11.01 -3.01
N VAL A 487 9.68 -10.26 -3.74
CA VAL A 487 10.52 -10.80 -4.82
C VAL A 487 11.52 -11.83 -4.29
N THR A 488 12.14 -11.57 -3.13
CA THR A 488 13.06 -12.54 -2.49
C THR A 488 12.35 -13.85 -2.19
N VAL A 489 11.17 -13.76 -1.58
CA VAL A 489 10.36 -14.93 -1.21
C VAL A 489 9.93 -15.69 -2.47
N ALA A 490 9.47 -14.99 -3.50
CA ALA A 490 9.07 -15.61 -4.76
C ALA A 490 10.24 -16.35 -5.43
N LEU A 491 11.43 -15.74 -5.50
CA LEU A 491 12.62 -16.39 -6.05
C LEU A 491 13.05 -17.61 -5.23
N LEU A 492 12.96 -17.53 -3.90
CA LEU A 492 13.26 -18.68 -3.03
C LEU A 492 12.28 -19.82 -3.27
N LEU A 493 10.96 -19.58 -3.25
CA LEU A 493 9.98 -20.63 -3.52
C LEU A 493 10.20 -21.29 -4.89
N GLN A 494 10.63 -20.51 -5.88
CA GLN A 494 10.93 -21.04 -7.20
C GLN A 494 12.18 -21.92 -7.25
N ILE A 495 13.24 -21.55 -6.52
CA ILE A 495 14.42 -22.42 -6.38
C ILE A 495 14.03 -23.77 -5.78
N TRP A 496 13.09 -23.76 -4.83
CA TRP A 496 12.57 -24.95 -4.17
C TRP A 496 11.53 -25.73 -5.01
N GLY A 497 11.34 -25.35 -6.29
CA GLY A 497 10.53 -26.12 -7.24
C GLY A 497 9.06 -25.71 -7.32
N VAL A 498 8.64 -24.63 -6.65
CA VAL A 498 7.28 -24.08 -6.81
C VAL A 498 7.27 -23.19 -8.05
N PRO A 499 6.54 -23.53 -9.13
CA PRO A 499 6.59 -22.81 -10.39
C PRO A 499 5.76 -21.51 -10.34
N ILE A 500 6.20 -20.54 -9.55
CA ILE A 500 5.51 -19.27 -9.34
C ILE A 500 5.30 -18.52 -10.66
N PHE A 501 6.30 -18.49 -11.55
CA PHE A 501 6.15 -17.80 -12.83
C PHE A 501 5.10 -18.43 -13.76
N ARG A 502 4.87 -19.75 -13.69
CA ARG A 502 3.75 -20.38 -14.42
C ARG A 502 2.40 -19.96 -13.85
N ALA A 503 2.33 -19.70 -12.54
CA ALA A 503 1.13 -19.15 -11.91
C ALA A 503 0.84 -17.68 -12.29
N PHE A 504 1.76 -17.00 -12.99
CA PHE A 504 1.59 -15.66 -13.55
C PHE A 504 1.54 -15.64 -15.09
N GLU A 505 1.53 -16.80 -15.76
CA GLU A 505 1.29 -16.87 -17.20
C GLU A 505 -0.12 -16.37 -17.55
N THR A 506 -0.27 -15.83 -18.77
CA THR A 506 -1.53 -15.28 -19.27
C THR A 506 -2.66 -16.32 -19.20
N GLY A 507 -3.77 -15.95 -18.56
CA GLY A 507 -4.94 -16.83 -18.37
C GLY A 507 -5.05 -17.47 -16.97
N THR A 508 -4.03 -17.36 -16.13
CA THR A 508 -4.06 -17.85 -14.74
C THR A 508 -4.67 -16.83 -13.76
N ILE A 509 -5.14 -17.33 -12.60
CA ILE A 509 -5.66 -16.50 -11.51
C ILE A 509 -4.58 -15.53 -10.98
N GLY A 510 -3.31 -15.95 -10.96
CA GLY A 510 -2.21 -15.11 -10.48
C GLY A 510 -1.94 -13.91 -11.40
N HIS A 511 -2.03 -14.07 -12.72
CA HIS A 511 -1.96 -12.93 -13.64
C HIS A 511 -3.11 -11.94 -13.42
N ARG A 512 -4.35 -12.42 -13.26
CA ARG A 512 -5.51 -11.52 -13.00
C ARG A 512 -5.37 -10.77 -11.68
N LEU A 513 -4.88 -11.44 -10.65
CA LEU A 513 -4.62 -10.81 -9.34
C LEU A 513 -3.47 -9.79 -9.44
N ALA A 514 -2.40 -10.10 -10.15
CA ALA A 514 -1.28 -9.18 -10.38
C ALA A 514 -1.71 -7.95 -11.18
N SER A 515 -2.43 -8.15 -12.29
CA SER A 515 -2.95 -7.03 -13.08
C SER A 515 -3.91 -6.19 -12.25
N ALA A 516 -4.79 -6.81 -11.46
CA ALA A 516 -5.69 -6.10 -10.55
C ALA A 516 -4.92 -5.27 -9.52
N LEU A 517 -3.91 -5.84 -8.86
CA LEU A 517 -3.09 -5.12 -7.88
C LEU A 517 -2.34 -3.94 -8.53
N VAL A 518 -1.79 -4.13 -9.74
CA VAL A 518 -1.09 -3.05 -10.47
C VAL A 518 -2.07 -1.94 -10.84
N THR A 519 -3.22 -2.28 -11.41
CA THR A 519 -4.24 -1.28 -11.78
C THR A 519 -4.78 -0.55 -10.56
N ILE A 520 -5.05 -1.26 -9.45
CA ILE A 520 -5.47 -0.65 -8.18
C ILE A 520 -4.37 0.29 -7.65
N ALA A 521 -3.10 -0.13 -7.70
CA ALA A 521 -1.97 0.71 -7.28
C ALA A 521 -1.85 1.97 -8.14
N ILE A 522 -1.97 1.86 -9.46
CA ILE A 522 -1.97 3.02 -10.38
C ILE A 522 -3.15 3.94 -10.07
N ALA A 523 -4.36 3.39 -9.91
CA ALA A 523 -5.55 4.16 -9.57
C ALA A 523 -5.39 4.89 -8.21
N ALA A 524 -4.82 4.22 -7.21
CA ALA A 524 -4.53 4.80 -5.90
C ALA A 524 -3.46 5.91 -5.97
N ILE A 525 -2.42 5.75 -6.80
CA ILE A 525 -1.40 6.79 -7.00
C ILE A 525 -2.03 8.02 -7.67
N VAL A 526 -2.81 7.82 -8.74
CA VAL A 526 -3.52 8.93 -9.41
C VAL A 526 -4.48 9.61 -8.44
N ALA A 527 -5.23 8.84 -7.66
CA ALA A 527 -6.11 9.35 -6.60
C ALA A 527 -5.36 10.21 -5.58
N LEU A 528 -4.20 9.76 -5.09
CA LEU A 528 -3.36 10.53 -4.17
C LEU A 528 -2.84 11.82 -4.81
N ILE A 529 -2.41 11.77 -6.08
CA ILE A 529 -1.96 12.95 -6.81
C ILE A 529 -3.09 13.97 -6.93
N VAL A 530 -4.29 13.54 -7.32
CA VAL A 530 -5.47 14.41 -7.44
C VAL A 530 -5.85 15.02 -6.08
N TRP A 531 -5.86 14.20 -5.03
CA TRP A 531 -6.15 14.65 -3.67
C TRP A 531 -5.17 15.72 -3.19
N GLU A 532 -3.87 15.48 -3.37
CA GLU A 532 -2.83 16.40 -2.93
C GLU A 532 -2.83 17.68 -3.78
N ALA A 533 -2.99 17.56 -5.10
CA ALA A 533 -3.11 18.70 -6.01
C ALA A 533 -4.29 19.59 -5.63
N ALA A 534 -5.45 19.01 -5.29
CA ALA A 534 -6.62 19.76 -4.83
C ALA A 534 -6.34 20.49 -3.51
N ASN A 535 -5.74 19.82 -2.52
CA ASN A 535 -5.39 20.44 -1.25
C ASN A 535 -4.40 21.61 -1.42
N ILE A 536 -3.37 21.42 -2.24
CA ILE A 536 -2.39 22.45 -2.56
C ILE A 536 -3.05 23.62 -3.29
N ALA A 537 -3.92 23.36 -4.28
CA ALA A 537 -4.61 24.41 -5.02
C ALA A 537 -5.52 25.26 -4.11
N ILE A 538 -6.24 24.61 -3.19
CA ILE A 538 -7.12 25.29 -2.24
C ILE A 538 -6.31 26.13 -1.25
N GLU A 539 -5.24 25.58 -0.69
CA GLU A 539 -4.36 26.30 0.25
C GLU A 539 -3.72 27.52 -0.43
N ARG A 540 -3.20 27.36 -1.65
CA ARG A 540 -2.66 28.48 -2.45
C ARG A 540 -3.70 29.56 -2.68
N ARG A 541 -4.94 29.18 -3.00
CA ARG A 541 -6.05 30.14 -3.22
C ARG A 541 -6.42 30.87 -1.94
N LEU A 542 -6.47 30.16 -0.81
CA LEU A 542 -6.80 30.70 0.50
C LEU A 542 -5.73 31.69 0.96
N GLN A 543 -4.45 31.35 0.83
CA GLN A 543 -3.34 32.24 1.14
C GLN A 543 -3.33 33.48 0.26
N ARG A 544 -3.61 33.32 -1.05
CA ARG A 544 -3.70 34.44 -1.98
C ARG A 544 -4.78 35.45 -1.56
N TRP A 545 -6.01 34.98 -1.29
CA TRP A 545 -7.08 35.86 -0.84
C TRP A 545 -6.83 36.48 0.54
N THR A 546 -6.13 35.77 1.42
CA THR A 546 -5.74 36.32 2.73
C THR A 546 -4.71 37.45 2.56
N ARG A 547 -3.71 37.29 1.68
CA ARG A 547 -2.70 38.31 1.37
C ARG A 547 -3.29 39.52 0.65
N GLU A 548 -4.29 39.32 -0.21
CA GLU A 548 -5.02 40.39 -0.91
C GLU A 548 -6.02 41.13 -0.01
N GLY A 549 -6.07 40.87 1.30
CA GLY A 549 -6.97 41.54 2.25
C GLY A 549 -8.44 41.08 2.18
N ASN A 550 -8.76 40.08 1.35
CA ASN A 550 -10.12 39.55 1.15
C ASN A 550 -10.53 38.56 2.27
N LEU A 551 -10.44 38.97 3.53
CA LEU A 551 -10.65 38.12 4.71
C LEU A 551 -12.02 37.43 4.72
N MET A 552 -13.08 38.13 4.29
CA MET A 552 -14.44 37.58 4.22
C MET A 552 -14.56 36.39 3.24
N ARG A 553 -13.88 36.47 2.08
CA ARG A 553 -13.88 35.39 1.07
C ARG A 553 -13.07 34.20 1.56
N ALA A 554 -11.94 34.45 2.20
CA ALA A 554 -11.10 33.41 2.81
C ALA A 554 -11.85 32.67 3.93
N ALA A 555 -12.56 33.39 4.80
CA ALA A 555 -13.39 32.80 5.86
C ALA A 555 -14.50 31.91 5.30
N ARG A 556 -15.24 32.38 4.28
CA ARG A 556 -16.30 31.59 3.63
C ARG A 556 -15.74 30.33 2.93
N LEU A 557 -14.56 30.39 2.33
CA LEU A 557 -13.93 29.21 1.75
C LEU A 557 -13.51 28.21 2.82
N ARG A 558 -12.95 28.67 3.95
CA ARG A 558 -12.59 27.79 5.09
C ARG A 558 -13.79 27.02 5.62
N THR A 559 -14.97 27.65 5.70
CA THR A 559 -16.19 26.96 6.15
C THR A 559 -16.73 25.94 5.16
N LEU A 560 -16.50 26.13 3.85
CA LEU A 560 -16.93 25.19 2.80
C LEU A 560 -15.92 24.06 2.55
N LEU A 561 -14.66 24.25 2.97
CA LEU A 561 -13.56 23.33 2.72
C LEU A 561 -13.81 21.88 3.21
N PRO A 562 -14.37 21.64 4.42
CA PRO A 562 -14.64 20.28 4.88
C PRO A 562 -15.62 19.54 3.96
N MET A 563 -16.68 20.22 3.50
CA MET A 563 -17.66 19.65 2.58
C MET A 563 -17.04 19.31 1.23
N LEU A 564 -16.22 20.22 0.67
CA LEU A 564 -15.56 19.99 -0.62
C LEU A 564 -14.54 18.84 -0.55
N ARG A 565 -13.77 18.74 0.54
CA ARG A 565 -12.85 17.63 0.78
C ARG A 565 -13.59 16.31 0.94
N SER A 566 -14.70 16.30 1.69
CA SER A 566 -15.52 15.09 1.83
C SER A 566 -16.10 14.64 0.49
N LEU A 567 -16.61 15.58 -0.31
CA LEU A 567 -17.14 15.29 -1.65
C LEU A 567 -16.06 14.72 -2.58
N LEU A 568 -14.88 15.35 -2.62
CA LEU A 568 -13.75 14.88 -3.42
C LEU A 568 -13.29 13.49 -2.96
N PHE A 569 -13.23 13.24 -1.66
CA PHE A 569 -12.87 11.94 -1.11
C PHE A 569 -13.85 10.85 -1.55
N VAL A 570 -15.16 11.09 -1.43
CA VAL A 570 -16.18 10.13 -1.86
C VAL A 570 -16.07 9.83 -3.35
N MET A 571 -15.84 10.85 -4.19
CA MET A 571 -15.68 10.66 -5.64
C MET A 571 -14.43 9.83 -5.97
N ILE A 572 -13.29 10.13 -5.33
CA ILE A 572 -12.05 9.37 -5.50
C ILE A 572 -12.25 7.92 -5.03
N ALA A 573 -12.83 7.73 -3.84
CA ALA A 573 -13.08 6.42 -3.28
C ALA A 573 -13.99 5.58 -4.20
N LEU A 574 -15.05 6.17 -4.75
CA LEU A 574 -15.95 5.52 -5.70
C LEU A 574 -15.18 5.02 -6.93
N VAL A 575 -14.35 5.86 -7.55
CA VAL A 575 -13.56 5.48 -8.74
C VAL A 575 -12.55 4.37 -8.42
N VAL A 576 -11.82 4.48 -7.31
CA VAL A 576 -10.82 3.47 -6.90
C VAL A 576 -11.47 2.13 -6.57
N VAL A 577 -12.58 2.15 -5.82
CA VAL A 577 -13.33 0.93 -5.44
C VAL A 577 -13.92 0.26 -6.68
N LEU A 578 -14.61 0.99 -7.55
CA LEU A 578 -15.18 0.42 -8.78
C LEU A 578 -14.10 -0.15 -9.69
N THR A 579 -12.99 0.57 -9.85
CA THR A 579 -11.85 0.09 -10.65
C THR A 579 -11.26 -1.20 -10.06
N GLY A 580 -11.10 -1.25 -8.73
CA GLY A 580 -10.61 -2.45 -8.04
C GLY A 580 -11.55 -3.65 -8.18
N LEU A 581 -12.86 -3.45 -8.00
CA LEU A 581 -13.86 -4.51 -8.18
C LEU A 581 -13.89 -5.03 -9.61
N SER A 582 -13.83 -4.15 -10.61
CA SER A 582 -13.81 -4.52 -12.02
C SER A 582 -12.63 -5.43 -12.36
N GLN A 583 -11.44 -5.13 -11.81
CA GLN A 583 -10.24 -5.93 -12.04
C GLN A 583 -10.27 -7.29 -11.32
N LEU A 584 -11.00 -7.40 -10.21
CA LEU A 584 -11.28 -8.67 -9.54
C LEU A 584 -12.31 -9.53 -10.28
N GLY A 585 -12.84 -9.04 -11.42
CA GLY A 585 -13.86 -9.73 -12.20
C GLY A 585 -15.28 -9.55 -11.64
N VAL A 586 -15.48 -8.64 -10.68
CA VAL A 586 -16.81 -8.28 -10.20
C VAL A 586 -17.48 -7.39 -11.24
N ASN A 587 -18.71 -7.75 -11.64
CA ASN A 587 -19.50 -6.90 -12.52
C ASN A 587 -19.89 -5.61 -11.78
N VAL A 588 -19.29 -4.49 -12.20
CA VAL A 588 -19.55 -3.17 -11.63
C VAL A 588 -20.82 -2.52 -12.18
N GLY A 589 -21.49 -3.12 -13.16
CA GLY A 589 -22.72 -2.60 -13.76
C GLY A 589 -23.82 -2.28 -12.74
N PRO A 590 -24.19 -3.20 -11.83
CA PRO A 590 -25.18 -2.91 -10.78
C PRO A 590 -24.76 -1.79 -9.82
N LEU A 591 -23.48 -1.72 -9.46
CA LEU A 591 -22.94 -0.67 -8.59
C LEU A 591 -22.97 0.70 -9.28
N LEU A 592 -22.61 0.73 -10.57
CA LEU A 592 -22.66 1.93 -11.40
C LEU A 592 -24.12 2.38 -11.60
N ALA A 593 -25.05 1.45 -11.80
CA ALA A 593 -26.48 1.74 -11.88
C ALA A 593 -27.02 2.33 -10.57
N GLY A 594 -26.65 1.76 -9.41
CA GLY A 594 -27.01 2.31 -8.09
C GLY A 594 -26.43 3.71 -7.86
N ALA A 595 -25.15 3.92 -8.20
CA ALA A 595 -24.52 5.24 -8.14
C ALA A 595 -25.21 6.25 -9.08
N SER A 596 -25.72 5.80 -10.23
CA SER A 596 -26.42 6.64 -11.19
C SER A 596 -27.77 7.12 -10.65
N ILE A 597 -28.53 6.28 -9.95
CA ILE A 597 -29.78 6.68 -9.28
C ILE A 597 -29.51 7.77 -8.23
N PHE A 598 -28.46 7.59 -7.40
CA PHE A 598 -28.02 8.62 -6.46
C PHE A 598 -27.58 9.91 -7.16
N GLY A 599 -26.85 9.79 -8.27
CA GLY A 599 -26.43 10.92 -9.09
C GLY A 599 -27.62 11.71 -9.66
N VAL A 600 -28.66 11.02 -10.13
CA VAL A 600 -29.90 11.63 -10.63
C VAL A 600 -30.66 12.34 -9.49
N ALA A 601 -30.79 11.70 -8.32
CA ALA A 601 -31.42 12.31 -7.15
C ALA A 601 -30.70 13.60 -6.71
N LEU A 602 -29.36 13.56 -6.66
CA LEU A 602 -28.54 14.75 -6.37
C LEU A 602 -28.68 15.81 -7.47
N GLY A 603 -28.77 15.39 -8.74
CA GLY A 603 -29.04 16.25 -9.88
C GLY A 603 -30.36 17.02 -9.72
N PHE A 604 -31.45 16.33 -9.40
CA PHE A 604 -32.74 16.97 -9.13
C PHE A 604 -32.69 17.91 -7.91
N GLY A 605 -32.01 17.53 -6.83
CA GLY A 605 -31.83 18.39 -5.67
C GLY A 605 -31.04 19.67 -5.95
N SER A 606 -30.12 19.63 -6.92
CA SER A 606 -29.26 20.76 -7.31
C SER A 606 -29.79 21.58 -8.50
N GLN A 607 -30.90 21.17 -9.12
CA GLN A 607 -31.43 21.78 -10.35
C GLN A 607 -31.62 23.29 -10.23
N LYS A 608 -32.17 23.77 -9.10
CA LYS A 608 -32.41 25.21 -8.87
C LYS A 608 -31.12 26.02 -8.78
N LEU A 609 -30.06 25.45 -8.21
CA LEU A 609 -28.75 26.12 -8.13
C LEU A 609 -28.17 26.31 -9.54
N VAL A 610 -28.26 25.28 -10.38
CA VAL A 610 -27.81 25.35 -11.78
C VAL A 610 -28.66 26.35 -12.58
N GLN A 611 -29.99 26.34 -12.39
CA GLN A 611 -30.90 27.30 -13.00
C GLN A 611 -30.52 28.73 -12.61
N ASP A 612 -30.31 29.01 -11.32
CA ASP A 612 -29.91 30.34 -10.84
C ASP A 612 -28.62 30.82 -11.52
N PHE A 613 -27.62 29.94 -11.64
CA PHE A 613 -26.33 30.30 -12.22
C PHE A 613 -26.46 30.63 -13.72
N ILE A 614 -27.18 29.80 -14.47
CA ILE A 614 -27.39 30.01 -15.91
C ILE A 614 -28.21 31.28 -16.14
N THR A 615 -29.34 31.45 -15.44
CA THR A 615 -30.17 32.66 -15.54
C THR A 615 -29.37 33.91 -15.15
N GLY A 616 -28.55 33.83 -14.11
CA GLY A 616 -27.67 34.93 -13.70
C GLY A 616 -26.67 35.35 -14.79
N ILE A 617 -26.04 34.39 -15.47
CA ILE A 617 -25.13 34.69 -16.59
C ILE A 617 -25.88 35.39 -17.73
N PHE A 618 -27.06 34.89 -18.12
CA PHE A 618 -27.87 35.52 -19.17
C PHE A 618 -28.27 36.95 -18.81
N LEU A 619 -28.76 37.18 -17.59
CA LEU A 619 -29.13 38.52 -17.13
C LEU A 619 -27.95 39.50 -17.15
N LEU A 620 -26.74 39.04 -16.78
CA LEU A 620 -25.53 39.87 -16.82
C LEU A 620 -25.05 40.11 -18.26
N MET A 621 -25.10 39.09 -19.12
CA MET A 621 -24.66 39.17 -20.52
C MET A 621 -25.59 40.04 -21.37
N GLU A 622 -26.90 39.93 -21.17
CA GLU A 622 -27.92 40.80 -21.79
C GLU A 622 -27.95 42.18 -21.13
N ASN A 623 -27.16 42.38 -20.07
CA ASN A 623 -27.09 43.61 -19.31
C ASN A 623 -28.49 44.04 -18.85
N ALA A 624 -29.37 43.12 -18.44
CA ALA A 624 -30.77 43.42 -18.11
C ALA A 624 -30.90 44.38 -16.90
N MET A 625 -29.91 44.36 -16.00
CA MET A 625 -29.84 45.19 -14.80
C MET A 625 -28.41 45.35 -14.31
N GLN A 626 -28.09 46.51 -13.73
CA GLN A 626 -26.80 46.83 -13.13
C GLN A 626 -26.94 47.21 -11.66
N VAL A 627 -25.81 47.21 -10.93
CA VAL A 627 -25.77 47.74 -9.56
C VAL A 627 -26.07 49.25 -9.62
N GLY A 628 -27.05 49.69 -8.84
CA GLY A 628 -27.56 51.06 -8.82
C GLY A 628 -28.90 51.26 -9.54
N ASP A 629 -29.33 50.33 -10.39
CA ASP A 629 -30.62 50.44 -11.10
C ASP A 629 -31.80 50.27 -10.14
N TRP A 630 -32.89 51.03 -10.33
CA TRP A 630 -34.18 50.75 -9.71
C TRP A 630 -34.93 49.72 -10.55
N VAL A 631 -35.11 48.53 -9.99
CA VAL A 631 -35.72 47.40 -10.69
C VAL A 631 -36.88 46.84 -9.90
N THR A 632 -37.82 46.23 -10.61
CA THR A 632 -38.88 45.41 -10.03
C THR A 632 -38.67 43.97 -10.46
N LEU A 633 -38.41 43.09 -9.49
CA LEU A 633 -38.15 41.67 -9.68
C LEU A 633 -39.06 40.86 -8.76
N ALA A 634 -39.69 39.80 -9.31
CA ALA A 634 -40.54 38.89 -8.52
C ALA A 634 -41.58 39.61 -7.62
N GLY A 635 -42.13 40.74 -8.11
CA GLY A 635 -43.12 41.54 -7.37
C GLY A 635 -42.55 42.54 -6.36
N VAL A 636 -41.23 42.65 -6.23
CA VAL A 636 -40.56 43.57 -5.29
C VAL A 636 -39.77 44.62 -6.06
N SER A 637 -39.99 45.90 -5.73
CA SER A 637 -39.27 47.05 -6.31
C SER A 637 -38.20 47.58 -5.37
N GLY A 638 -37.01 47.87 -5.90
CA GLY A 638 -35.92 48.46 -5.14
C GLY A 638 -34.67 48.75 -5.96
N THR A 639 -33.69 49.40 -5.34
CA THR A 639 -32.37 49.65 -5.93
C THR A 639 -31.49 48.41 -5.82
N VAL A 640 -30.81 48.03 -6.90
CA VAL A 640 -29.84 46.92 -6.89
C VAL A 640 -28.59 47.32 -6.11
N GLU A 641 -28.36 46.72 -4.93
CA GLU A 641 -27.14 46.96 -4.15
C GLU A 641 -26.00 46.02 -4.53
N TYR A 642 -26.32 44.76 -4.83
CA TYR A 642 -25.31 43.74 -5.06
C TYR A 642 -25.82 42.61 -5.96
N LEU A 643 -25.02 42.26 -6.96
CA LEU A 643 -25.22 41.10 -7.83
C LEU A 643 -24.21 40.01 -7.45
N SER A 644 -24.72 38.85 -7.05
CA SER A 644 -23.94 37.63 -6.85
C SER A 644 -23.97 36.77 -8.10
N ILE A 645 -23.28 35.63 -8.08
CA ILE A 645 -23.38 34.60 -9.13
C ILE A 645 -24.75 33.90 -9.20
N ARG A 646 -25.57 33.99 -8.14
CA ARG A 646 -26.82 33.23 -7.95
C ARG A 646 -28.02 34.09 -7.56
N THR A 647 -27.77 35.25 -6.98
CA THR A 647 -28.79 36.05 -6.30
C THR A 647 -28.53 37.52 -6.56
N VAL A 648 -29.60 38.30 -6.61
CA VAL A 648 -29.57 39.75 -6.57
C VAL A 648 -30.08 40.26 -5.23
N ARG A 649 -29.48 41.35 -4.74
CA ARG A 649 -29.93 42.05 -3.53
C ARG A 649 -30.54 43.39 -3.90
N LEU A 650 -31.81 43.58 -3.56
CA LEU A 650 -32.56 44.81 -3.76
C LEU A 650 -32.81 45.52 -2.43
N ARG A 651 -32.57 46.82 -2.39
CA ARG A 651 -32.97 47.70 -1.29
C ARG A 651 -34.29 48.39 -1.66
N ALA A 652 -35.37 48.04 -0.98
CA ALA A 652 -36.63 48.71 -1.19
C ALA A 652 -36.65 50.12 -0.57
N GLY A 653 -37.63 50.94 -0.96
CA GLY A 653 -37.74 52.33 -0.51
C GLY A 653 -37.99 52.50 0.99
N ASP A 654 -38.43 51.44 1.68
CA ASP A 654 -38.59 51.38 3.14
C ASP A 654 -37.30 50.98 3.87
N GLY A 655 -36.22 50.72 3.13
CA GLY A 655 -34.92 50.31 3.66
C GLY A 655 -34.73 48.79 3.81
N SER A 656 -35.73 47.95 3.50
CA SER A 656 -35.60 46.49 3.58
C SER A 656 -34.70 45.89 2.49
N LEU A 657 -33.94 44.83 2.82
CA LEU A 657 -33.02 44.16 1.91
C LEU A 657 -33.58 42.82 1.44
N TYR A 658 -34.03 42.75 0.19
CA TYR A 658 -34.50 41.52 -0.43
C TYR A 658 -33.36 40.81 -1.13
N THR A 659 -33.15 39.52 -0.82
CA THR A 659 -32.21 38.66 -1.56
C THR A 659 -33.01 37.69 -2.42
N ILE A 660 -33.02 37.92 -3.73
CA ILE A 660 -33.84 37.17 -4.69
C ILE A 660 -32.91 36.26 -5.52
N PRO A 661 -33.16 34.94 -5.56
CA PRO A 661 -32.42 34.04 -6.45
C PRO A 661 -32.84 34.24 -7.90
N PHE A 662 -31.90 34.10 -8.84
CA PHE A 662 -32.17 34.36 -10.26
C PHE A 662 -33.23 33.41 -10.86
N SER A 663 -33.36 32.18 -10.37
CA SER A 663 -34.41 31.23 -10.80
C SER A 663 -35.83 31.67 -10.46
N SER A 664 -36.00 32.66 -9.58
CA SER A 664 -37.30 33.30 -9.29
C SER A 664 -37.55 34.54 -10.15
N VAL A 665 -36.57 34.98 -10.93
CA VAL A 665 -36.69 36.16 -11.79
C VAL A 665 -37.14 35.72 -13.18
N THR A 666 -38.45 35.82 -13.43
CA THR A 666 -39.04 35.55 -14.75
C THR A 666 -39.08 36.78 -15.64
N THR A 667 -39.22 37.97 -15.06
CA THR A 667 -39.32 39.25 -15.77
C THR A 667 -38.55 40.31 -15.00
N VAL A 668 -37.80 41.13 -15.73
CA VAL A 668 -37.04 42.27 -15.19
C VAL A 668 -37.67 43.55 -15.69
N ASN A 669 -38.29 44.32 -14.80
CA ASN A 669 -38.70 45.69 -15.11
C ASN A 669 -37.63 46.64 -14.57
N ASN A 670 -36.82 47.20 -15.46
CA ASN A 670 -35.78 48.17 -15.12
C ASN A 670 -36.28 49.58 -15.41
N THR A 671 -36.45 50.39 -14.38
CA THR A 671 -36.95 51.76 -14.50
C THR A 671 -35.85 52.78 -14.83
N ASN A 672 -34.58 52.38 -14.69
CA ASN A 672 -33.38 53.18 -14.96
C ASN A 672 -32.78 52.93 -16.35
N ARG A 673 -33.60 52.55 -17.33
CA ARG A 673 -33.12 52.28 -18.69
C ARG A 673 -34.02 52.87 -19.76
N GLY A 674 -33.44 53.77 -20.56
CA GLY A 674 -34.10 54.36 -21.71
C GLY A 674 -34.88 55.62 -21.32
N LEU A 675 -36.19 55.58 -21.49
CA LEU A 675 -37.08 56.74 -21.31
C LEU A 675 -37.79 56.69 -19.95
N GLY A 676 -37.79 57.81 -19.23
CA GLY A 676 -38.58 57.98 -18.02
C GLY A 676 -39.86 58.77 -18.32
N ASN A 677 -41.04 58.21 -18.06
CA ASN A 677 -42.29 58.96 -18.25
C ASN A 677 -42.81 59.48 -16.91
N ALA A 678 -42.94 60.79 -16.78
CA ALA A 678 -43.64 61.46 -15.69
C ALA A 678 -45.14 61.49 -16.01
N ALA A 679 -45.88 60.51 -15.47
CA ALA A 679 -47.33 60.43 -15.65
C ALA A 679 -48.05 61.46 -14.78
N VAL A 680 -48.94 62.23 -15.38
CA VAL A 680 -49.78 63.22 -14.70
C VAL A 680 -51.22 62.77 -14.81
N LYS A 681 -51.85 62.55 -13.66
CA LYS A 681 -53.28 62.22 -13.57
C LYS A 681 -53.92 63.12 -12.53
N ILE A 682 -54.88 63.93 -12.95
CA ILE A 682 -55.58 64.90 -12.09
C ILE A 682 -57.07 64.83 -12.35
N SER A 683 -57.86 64.79 -11.28
CA SER A 683 -59.33 64.81 -11.36
C SER A 683 -59.85 66.22 -11.10
N ILE A 684 -60.63 66.77 -12.02
CA ILE A 684 -61.33 68.06 -11.89
C ILE A 684 -62.82 67.84 -11.60
N ALA A 685 -63.48 68.80 -10.96
CA ALA A 685 -64.91 68.70 -10.67
C ALA A 685 -65.78 68.71 -11.95
N TYR A 686 -66.89 67.98 -11.93
CA TYR A 686 -67.84 67.98 -13.03
C TYR A 686 -68.44 69.38 -13.28
N GLY A 687 -68.45 69.84 -14.53
CA GLY A 687 -68.89 71.18 -14.91
C GLY A 687 -67.81 72.28 -14.91
N GLU A 688 -66.56 71.94 -14.57
CA GLU A 688 -65.42 72.84 -14.79
C GLU A 688 -65.07 72.96 -16.27
N ASP A 689 -64.43 74.07 -16.63
CA ASP A 689 -63.94 74.32 -17.99
C ASP A 689 -62.71 73.43 -18.28
N ILE A 690 -62.96 72.38 -19.05
CA ILE A 690 -61.96 71.38 -19.45
C ILE A 690 -60.86 72.04 -20.29
N ASP A 691 -61.21 72.93 -21.22
CA ASP A 691 -60.24 73.57 -22.11
C ASP A 691 -59.30 74.48 -21.34
N ARG A 692 -59.83 75.20 -20.34
CA ARG A 692 -59.03 76.01 -19.41
C ARG A 692 -58.09 75.16 -18.56
N ALA A 693 -58.54 74.00 -18.11
CA ALA A 693 -57.69 73.06 -17.38
C ALA A 693 -56.57 72.49 -18.27
N ILE A 694 -56.88 72.12 -19.51
CA ILE A 694 -55.89 71.64 -20.50
C ILE A 694 -54.85 72.73 -20.80
N ALA A 695 -55.28 73.96 -21.04
CA ALA A 695 -54.38 75.09 -21.31
C ALA A 695 -53.44 75.34 -20.12
N THR A 696 -53.97 75.29 -18.90
CA THR A 696 -53.18 75.45 -17.67
C THR A 696 -52.17 74.32 -17.49
N LEU A 697 -52.54 73.06 -17.77
CA LEU A 697 -51.60 71.93 -17.71
C LEU A 697 -50.45 72.06 -18.72
N LYS A 698 -50.76 72.50 -19.95
CA LYS A 698 -49.73 72.77 -20.96
C LYS A 698 -48.78 73.89 -20.54
N GLU A 699 -49.30 74.95 -19.94
CA GLU A 699 -48.51 76.06 -19.43
C GLU A 699 -47.61 75.63 -18.25
N ILE A 700 -48.13 74.83 -17.31
CA ILE A 700 -47.32 74.26 -16.23
C ILE A 700 -46.18 73.42 -16.80
N GLY A 701 -46.47 72.59 -17.82
CA GLY A 701 -45.46 71.80 -18.51
C GLY A 701 -44.37 72.65 -19.18
N ALA A 702 -44.76 73.71 -19.88
CA ALA A 702 -43.82 74.66 -20.49
C ALA A 702 -42.97 75.38 -19.42
N ALA A 703 -43.61 75.91 -18.38
CA ALA A 703 -42.91 76.58 -17.28
C ALA A 703 -41.97 75.63 -16.51
N LEU A 704 -42.27 74.33 -16.44
CA LEU A 704 -41.40 73.34 -15.82
C LEU A 704 -40.20 73.00 -16.71
N ARG A 705 -40.37 73.06 -18.03
CA ARG A 705 -39.31 72.88 -19.02
C ARG A 705 -38.32 74.05 -19.02
N ASP A 706 -38.78 75.26 -18.75
CA ASP A 706 -37.92 76.44 -18.69
C ASP A 706 -37.17 76.59 -17.36
N ASP A 707 -37.55 75.82 -16.32
CA ASP A 707 -36.91 75.87 -15.02
C ASP A 707 -35.46 75.33 -15.09
N PRO A 708 -34.44 76.15 -14.75
CA PRO A 708 -33.03 75.73 -14.76
C PRO A 708 -32.74 74.44 -14.01
N LYS A 709 -33.53 74.11 -12.98
CA LYS A 709 -33.37 72.92 -12.15
C LYS A 709 -33.87 71.62 -12.81
N TYR A 710 -34.86 71.71 -13.71
CA TYR A 710 -35.54 70.53 -14.27
C TYR A 710 -35.40 70.40 -15.79
N ARG A 711 -35.05 71.50 -16.50
CA ARG A 711 -34.93 71.53 -17.97
C ARG A 711 -34.09 70.39 -18.54
N ASP A 712 -32.95 70.09 -17.90
CA ASP A 712 -31.96 69.15 -18.41
C ASP A 712 -32.45 67.69 -18.30
N GLY A 713 -33.49 67.46 -17.49
CA GLY A 713 -34.11 66.15 -17.28
C GLY A 713 -35.38 65.91 -18.08
N ILE A 714 -35.85 66.87 -18.89
CA ILE A 714 -37.12 66.82 -19.63
C ILE A 714 -36.82 66.70 -21.13
N LEU A 715 -37.36 65.66 -21.77
CA LEU A 715 -37.09 65.34 -23.18
C LEU A 715 -38.19 65.83 -24.13
N SER A 716 -39.45 65.85 -23.67
CA SER A 716 -40.60 66.29 -24.46
C SER A 716 -41.46 67.31 -23.73
N ASP A 717 -42.26 68.05 -24.48
CA ASP A 717 -43.37 68.82 -23.91
C ASP A 717 -44.42 67.92 -23.26
N PHE A 718 -45.28 68.53 -22.44
CA PHE A 718 -46.42 67.85 -21.85
C PHE A 718 -47.40 67.40 -22.95
N SER A 719 -47.58 66.09 -23.06
CA SER A 719 -48.54 65.46 -23.96
C SER A 719 -49.81 65.12 -23.19
N TYR A 720 -50.88 65.87 -23.47
CA TYR A 720 -52.21 65.55 -22.98
C TYR A 720 -52.81 64.40 -23.80
N TRP A 721 -53.30 63.36 -23.14
CA TRP A 721 -53.85 62.17 -23.77
C TRP A 721 -55.38 62.18 -23.87
N GLY A 722 -56.04 62.98 -23.05
CA GLY A 722 -57.50 63.03 -22.98
C GLY A 722 -58.03 62.84 -21.56
N ILE A 723 -59.34 62.62 -21.50
CA ILE A 723 -60.05 62.26 -20.27
C ILE A 723 -59.95 60.74 -20.12
N ASP A 724 -59.26 60.28 -19.08
CA ASP A 724 -59.02 58.87 -18.78
C ASP A 724 -60.24 58.21 -18.14
N GLN A 725 -60.94 58.95 -17.27
CA GLN A 725 -62.17 58.48 -16.62
C GLN A 725 -63.17 59.63 -16.42
N VAL A 726 -64.46 59.32 -16.59
CA VAL A 726 -65.59 60.18 -16.27
C VAL A 726 -66.39 59.50 -15.18
N ASP A 727 -66.36 60.07 -13.98
CA ASP A 727 -67.19 59.67 -12.84
C ASP A 727 -68.22 60.78 -12.62
N GLY A 728 -69.45 60.47 -12.17
CA GLY A 728 -70.58 61.42 -12.17
C GLY A 728 -70.33 62.77 -11.48
N ALA A 729 -69.29 62.86 -10.65
CA ALA A 729 -68.82 64.09 -10.01
C ALA A 729 -67.42 64.56 -10.44
N THR A 730 -66.65 63.77 -11.20
CA THR A 730 -65.23 64.06 -11.52
C THR A 730 -64.84 63.69 -12.95
N LEU A 731 -63.97 64.49 -13.56
CA LEU A 731 -63.32 64.22 -14.84
C LEU A 731 -61.83 64.03 -14.62
N ALA A 732 -61.31 62.83 -14.88
CA ALA A 732 -59.89 62.52 -14.73
C ALA A 732 -59.13 62.86 -16.01
N LEU A 733 -58.34 63.92 -15.98
CA LEU A 733 -57.43 64.32 -17.05
C LEU A 733 -56.13 63.53 -16.93
N ALA A 734 -55.67 62.96 -18.04
CA ALA A 734 -54.42 62.23 -18.12
C ALA A 734 -53.48 62.81 -19.17
N GLY A 735 -52.20 62.78 -18.85
CA GLY A 735 -51.14 63.10 -19.77
C GLY A 735 -49.80 62.63 -19.23
N GLN A 736 -48.75 62.89 -20.01
CA GLN A 736 -47.39 62.56 -19.61
C GLN A 736 -46.40 63.60 -20.10
N MET A 737 -45.28 63.67 -19.42
CA MET A 737 -44.08 64.36 -19.89
C MET A 737 -42.95 63.34 -20.01
N GLN A 738 -42.29 63.27 -21.16
CA GLN A 738 -41.12 62.41 -21.30
C GLN A 738 -39.91 63.09 -20.66
N CYS A 739 -39.19 62.31 -19.88
CA CYS A 739 -38.07 62.73 -19.05
C CYS A 739 -36.94 61.70 -19.19
N THR A 740 -35.78 62.04 -18.64
CA THR A 740 -34.75 61.04 -18.41
C THR A 740 -35.21 60.04 -17.35
N ASP A 741 -34.68 58.82 -17.42
CA ASP A 741 -34.98 57.71 -16.51
C ASP A 741 -34.84 58.07 -15.02
N SER A 742 -33.84 58.87 -14.67
CA SER A 742 -33.52 59.30 -13.30
C SER A 742 -34.41 60.44 -12.79
N THR A 743 -34.97 61.25 -13.68
CA THR A 743 -35.72 62.47 -13.30
C THR A 743 -37.23 62.31 -13.30
N ARG A 744 -37.77 61.19 -13.81
CA ARG A 744 -39.23 60.99 -13.93
C ARG A 744 -40.01 61.32 -12.65
N TRP A 745 -39.53 60.89 -11.48
CA TRP A 745 -40.25 61.08 -10.22
C TRP A 745 -40.08 62.49 -9.66
N SER A 746 -38.92 63.12 -9.85
CA SER A 746 -38.70 64.50 -9.41
C SER A 746 -39.54 65.46 -10.25
N VAL A 747 -39.54 65.28 -11.57
CA VAL A 747 -40.38 66.03 -12.52
C VAL A 747 -41.85 65.80 -12.22
N GLN A 748 -42.30 64.54 -12.05
CA GLN A 748 -43.70 64.23 -11.72
C GLN A 748 -44.17 64.90 -10.42
N ARG A 749 -43.36 64.85 -9.35
CA ARG A 749 -43.72 65.47 -8.06
C ARG A 749 -43.78 66.99 -8.16
N GLU A 750 -42.85 67.60 -8.87
CA GLU A 750 -42.83 69.04 -9.08
C GLU A 750 -44.01 69.49 -9.98
N PHE A 751 -44.32 68.73 -11.03
CA PHE A 751 -45.48 68.97 -11.87
C PHE A 751 -46.77 68.92 -11.04
N ASN A 752 -46.93 67.90 -10.19
CA ASN A 752 -48.07 67.78 -9.29
C ASN A 752 -48.16 68.93 -8.28
N ARG A 753 -47.02 69.42 -7.78
CA ARG A 753 -46.97 70.61 -6.90
C ARG A 753 -47.48 71.85 -7.62
N ARG A 754 -47.00 72.11 -8.83
CA ARG A 754 -47.44 73.25 -9.66
C ARG A 754 -48.91 73.15 -10.05
N ILE A 755 -49.42 71.96 -10.33
CA ILE A 755 -50.87 71.74 -10.51
C ILE A 755 -51.63 72.24 -9.29
N ALA A 756 -51.25 71.80 -8.09
CA ALA A 756 -51.96 72.18 -6.86
C ALA A 756 -51.93 73.70 -6.59
N GLU A 757 -50.83 74.38 -6.91
CA GLU A 757 -50.67 75.83 -6.74
C GLU A 757 -51.46 76.60 -7.81
N THR A 758 -51.21 76.34 -9.09
CA THR A 758 -51.79 77.11 -10.21
C THR A 758 -53.28 76.84 -10.41
N PHE A 759 -53.77 75.62 -10.17
CA PHE A 759 -55.22 75.34 -10.26
C PHE A 759 -55.99 76.14 -9.21
N ARG A 760 -55.43 76.26 -8.00
CA ARG A 760 -56.01 77.07 -6.92
C ARG A 760 -56.02 78.55 -7.26
N GLU A 761 -54.95 79.10 -7.82
CA GLU A 761 -54.87 80.51 -8.26
C GLU A 761 -55.87 80.84 -9.36
N ARG A 762 -56.11 79.90 -10.28
CA ARG A 762 -57.03 80.08 -11.41
C ARG A 762 -58.49 79.73 -11.07
N GLY A 763 -58.75 79.23 -9.87
CA GLY A 763 -60.08 78.80 -9.44
C GLY A 763 -60.56 77.52 -10.13
N ILE A 764 -59.66 76.72 -10.71
CA ILE A 764 -60.00 75.40 -11.28
C ILE A 764 -60.15 74.43 -10.10
N ARG A 765 -61.37 73.94 -9.87
CA ARG A 765 -61.63 73.07 -8.72
C ARG A 765 -61.14 71.65 -9.00
N ILE A 766 -60.09 71.24 -8.28
CA ILE A 766 -59.71 69.84 -8.16
C ILE A 766 -60.87 69.10 -7.50
N ALA A 767 -61.22 67.94 -8.06
CA ALA A 767 -62.31 67.13 -7.58
C ALA A 767 -62.14 66.78 -6.10
N ASN A 768 -63.04 67.28 -5.28
CA ASN A 768 -63.25 66.81 -3.92
C ASN A 768 -64.49 65.90 -3.97
N PRO A 769 -64.41 64.62 -3.55
CA PRO A 769 -65.57 63.73 -3.57
C PRO A 769 -66.74 64.34 -2.79
N GLN A 770 -67.75 64.84 -3.52
CA GLN A 770 -68.96 65.40 -2.93
C GLN A 770 -69.98 64.29 -2.70
N ARG A 771 -70.46 64.17 -1.46
CA ARG A 771 -71.55 63.27 -1.11
C ARG A 771 -72.84 64.06 -1.03
N SER A 772 -73.77 63.82 -1.97
CA SER A 772 -75.15 64.26 -1.79
C SER A 772 -75.83 63.36 -0.75
N VAL A 773 -76.32 63.96 0.33
CA VAL A 773 -77.10 63.26 1.34
C VAL A 773 -78.53 63.77 1.24
N VAL A 774 -79.46 62.89 0.88
CA VAL A 774 -80.88 63.19 0.96
C VAL A 774 -81.29 63.05 2.43
N ALA A 775 -81.43 64.18 3.11
CA ALA A 775 -82.01 64.22 4.45
C ALA A 775 -83.54 64.21 4.33
N TYR A 776 -84.17 63.12 4.74
CA TYR A 776 -85.62 63.06 4.87
C TYR A 776 -86.03 63.77 6.15
N ALA A 777 -87.01 64.68 6.08
CA ALA A 777 -87.65 65.20 7.29
C ALA A 777 -88.26 64.03 8.08
N ASP A 778 -88.25 64.14 9.41
CA ASP A 778 -88.67 63.06 10.32
C ASP A 778 -89.99 62.43 9.87
N GLY A 779 -89.96 61.13 9.53
CA GLY A 779 -91.11 60.37 9.03
C GLY A 779 -91.35 60.33 7.51
N SER A 780 -90.64 61.09 6.69
CA SER A 780 -90.87 61.18 5.24
C SER A 780 -89.91 60.29 4.42
N ARG A 781 -89.72 59.01 4.78
CA ARG A 781 -89.06 58.08 3.86
C ARG A 781 -90.06 57.70 2.75
N PRO A 782 -89.70 57.73 1.47
CA PRO A 782 -90.52 57.10 0.45
C PRO A 782 -90.61 55.61 0.81
N VAL A 783 -91.83 55.15 1.07
CA VAL A 783 -92.13 53.72 1.10
C VAL A 783 -91.83 53.22 -0.29
N VAL A 784 -90.80 52.39 -0.42
CA VAL A 784 -90.60 51.60 -1.63
C VAL A 784 -91.69 50.54 -1.57
N ASP A 785 -92.84 50.81 -2.18
CA ASP A 785 -93.90 49.84 -2.35
C ASP A 785 -93.39 48.67 -3.20
N GLY A 786 -93.73 47.45 -2.76
CA GLY A 786 -93.39 46.17 -3.37
C GLY A 786 -93.88 46.05 -4.82
N GLU A 787 -93.70 44.94 -5.53
CA GLU A 787 -93.73 43.55 -5.11
C GLU A 787 -93.46 42.76 -6.40
N ASN A 788 -92.65 41.70 -6.35
CA ASN A 788 -93.08 40.41 -6.90
C ASN A 788 -92.10 39.31 -6.47
N ASP A 789 -92.45 38.73 -5.33
CA ASP A 789 -92.60 37.30 -5.11
C ASP A 789 -92.33 36.37 -6.32
N SER A 790 -91.48 35.36 -6.13
CA SER A 790 -91.92 33.99 -5.84
C SER A 790 -90.88 32.91 -6.19
N ASN A 791 -90.81 31.91 -5.30
CA ASN A 791 -90.11 30.61 -5.37
C ASN A 791 -88.58 30.62 -5.27
N GLY A 792 -87.93 29.99 -4.30
CA GLY A 792 -88.38 29.08 -3.24
C GLY A 792 -87.22 28.19 -2.79
N ASN A 793 -87.22 27.86 -1.50
CA ASN A 793 -86.63 26.65 -0.88
C ASN A 793 -85.21 26.70 -0.28
N ASN A 794 -85.19 26.62 1.07
CA ASN A 794 -84.22 26.02 2.02
C ASN A 794 -82.80 26.61 2.13
N GLY A 795 -82.38 27.22 3.26
CA GLY A 795 -82.20 26.64 4.60
C GLY A 795 -80.69 26.34 4.79
N HIS A 796 -79.92 26.96 5.67
CA HIS A 796 -79.96 26.96 7.14
C HIS A 796 -79.06 28.06 7.74
N ALA A 797 -79.42 28.48 8.95
CA ALA A 797 -78.77 29.49 9.79
C ALA A 797 -77.52 28.99 10.54
N VAL A 798 -76.55 29.88 10.82
CA VAL A 798 -75.75 29.92 12.07
C VAL A 798 -75.25 31.36 12.35
N GLU A 799 -75.86 31.97 13.36
CA GLU A 799 -75.28 32.63 14.54
C GLU A 799 -73.98 33.47 14.46
N ALA A 800 -74.11 34.75 14.84
CA ALA A 800 -73.03 35.71 15.03
C ALA A 800 -72.62 35.82 16.51
N THR A 801 -71.38 35.45 16.82
CA THR A 801 -70.74 35.67 18.12
C THR A 801 -69.87 36.93 18.14
N ALA A 802 -70.20 37.81 19.09
CA ALA A 802 -69.34 38.58 19.99
C ALA A 802 -68.17 39.46 19.47
N ARG A 803 -68.31 40.77 19.76
CA ARG A 803 -67.23 41.77 19.87
C ARG A 803 -66.21 41.41 20.96
N PRO A 804 -64.90 41.65 20.75
CA PRO A 804 -63.93 41.77 21.84
C PRO A 804 -63.91 43.19 22.46
N PRO A 805 -63.46 43.34 23.72
CA PRO A 805 -63.56 44.59 24.49
C PRO A 805 -62.48 45.64 24.19
N SER A 806 -62.83 46.90 24.45
CA SER A 806 -62.02 48.12 24.29
C SER A 806 -60.84 48.20 25.29
N PRO A 807 -59.68 48.75 24.91
CA PRO A 807 -58.62 49.13 25.86
C PRO A 807 -58.97 50.44 26.59
N ALA A 808 -58.48 50.54 27.83
CA ALA A 808 -58.75 51.59 28.81
C ALA A 808 -58.09 52.95 28.50
N GLU A 809 -58.76 54.02 28.91
CA GLU A 809 -58.30 55.41 28.92
C GLU A 809 -57.51 55.71 30.22
N PRO A 810 -56.40 56.49 30.19
CA PRO A 810 -55.56 56.74 31.36
C PRO A 810 -56.12 57.85 32.27
N ALA A 811 -56.17 57.56 33.57
CA ALA A 811 -56.64 58.46 34.61
C ALA A 811 -55.72 59.68 34.85
N ARG A 812 -56.32 60.87 34.91
CA ARG A 812 -55.79 62.07 35.58
C ARG A 812 -55.68 61.82 37.08
N LYS A 813 -54.56 62.22 37.70
CA LYS A 813 -54.44 62.45 39.14
C LYS A 813 -54.89 63.89 39.49
N PRO A 814 -55.55 64.12 40.63
CA PRO A 814 -55.55 65.40 41.32
C PRO A 814 -54.44 65.44 42.40
N ASN A 815 -53.89 66.65 42.57
CA ASN A 815 -52.77 67.11 43.45
C ASN A 815 -51.35 66.68 43.07
#